data_AF-A0A7J7R0I9-F1
#
_entry.id   AF-A0A7J7R0I9-F1
#
_cell.length_a   1.000
_cell.length_b   1.000
_cell.length_c   1.000
_cell.angle_alpha   90.00
_cell.angle_beta   90.00
_cell.angle_gamma   90.00
#
_symmetry.space_group_name_H-M   'P 1'
#
loop_
_entity.id
_entity.type
_entity.pdbx_description
1 polymer ?
#
loop_
_entity_poly.entity_id
_entity_poly.type
_entity_poly.pdbx_seq_one_letter_code
_entity_poly.pdbx_strand_id
1 'polypeptide(L)'
;MAGAWGGRGAWGRLVLLGLCVWTGARTAAPNPVQNLTVENPTNSSITLRWEAPDTQGYTYWVRWTGDDGENGTQNTTDVTHTAQGLEPASSYRFSVWAERHGVSSAEQTQEASTAPNPVQNLTVENPTNSSISLRWEPPLGPNRSYTYWVAWTGDGGDSGNRSTADTSVTVDGLEPGSAYELAVWVENSNVSSSQTNLSVATAPNPVQNLTVENPTNSSISLRWEPPLGPNRSYTYWVEWTGGTRSTADTSVTVDGLEPGSVYELAVWVENSNVSSSRTHLSAATVPSAVTGLRIGDQTTSSISLSWMAPQGPEHPPYTYWVSWALEGGAAAGLQSTPDTGITVGAMEAGSLYTFAVWAQRNGLNSGNKTLTGATAPNEVTALQKKTQTNNSIALQWEAPADPRAQFYMYWVRWARGVDPQKETDPQGHKVDEIANTSETWYVVEALEPGTPYNFSVWAEKSGVAGSTQSLRASTAPDPVTITSCTSTSGGYGLVLTWTCPPGGYQAFELQVGGQRSPQDRASCGKDVRVSDLQPAQSYEATVRTVWDGLRAPAASMTCHTESAGVIAGAIVGVLLFLTLVGLLVFFLRRYKKSLKEPALSFRRDIPAADFADHVRRNEKDSNCGFAEEYQRLALESHGQSQTVALAPENSAKNRYRNVLPYDWSRVALRTLGGAPGSDYINASFMPGLWSSREFIATQGPLPQTVGDFWRLVWEQQSHTLVMLTNCVELGRVKCEHYWPLDDQPCTHGHLQVTLEGEKVMENWTIRDLKLRHTQEKKTLSVRQFHYMAWPDHGVPHSPDPLLAFWKVLRQWLDNTPGGGPPIVHCSAGVGRTGTLIALDVLLRQLECEGLVGPYSFVKKMRESRPLMVQTEAQYVFLHQCLLRSLQQSARPPAKKHSAIYENLLFENDSALDV
;
A
#
# COMPACT_ATOMS: atom_id res chain seq x y z
N MET A 1 20.24 9.39 126.96
CA MET A 1 20.25 10.31 128.12
C MET A 1 18.81 10.36 128.64
N ALA A 2 18.54 9.54 129.66
CA ALA A 2 18.24 10.01 131.02
C ALA A 2 16.89 10.75 131.05
N GLY A 3 15.78 10.06 131.33
CA GLY A 3 15.31 9.79 132.70
C GLY A 3 14.13 10.75 132.97
N ALA A 4 13.09 10.51 133.74
CA ALA A 4 12.69 9.49 134.71
C ALA A 4 11.14 9.67 134.82
N TRP A 5 10.31 8.62 134.95
CA TRP A 5 9.79 8.09 136.23
C TRP A 5 9.48 9.20 137.26
N GLY A 6 8.30 9.30 137.88
CA GLY A 6 7.20 8.36 138.05
C GLY A 6 6.34 8.81 139.26
N GLY A 7 5.38 7.97 139.65
CA GLY A 7 4.58 8.08 140.89
C GLY A 7 3.11 8.42 140.60
N ARG A 8 2.11 7.53 140.54
CA ARG A 8 1.65 6.40 141.40
C ARG A 8 1.29 6.81 142.85
N GLY A 9 0.01 6.64 143.17
CA GLY A 9 -0.57 6.49 144.51
C GLY A 9 -2.11 6.54 144.43
N ALA A 10 -2.80 5.40 144.36
CA ALA A 10 -3.45 4.70 145.49
C ALA A 10 -4.96 5.09 145.58
N TRP A 11 -5.89 4.27 145.07
CA TRP A 11 -6.58 3.10 145.68
C TRP A 11 -7.77 3.46 146.61
N GLY A 12 -8.93 2.85 146.34
CA GLY A 12 -10.08 2.71 147.26
C GLY A 12 -11.43 3.17 146.67
N ARG A 13 -12.12 2.36 145.86
CA ARG A 13 -13.32 1.53 146.19
C ARG A 13 -14.39 2.28 147.02
N LEU A 14 -15.49 2.71 146.41
CA LEU A 14 -16.77 2.00 146.13
C LEU A 14 -17.75 2.05 147.32
N VAL A 15 -18.93 2.68 147.11
CA VAL A 15 -20.31 2.15 147.33
C VAL A 15 -21.33 3.30 147.46
N LEU A 16 -22.15 3.44 146.40
CA LEU A 16 -23.63 3.62 146.33
C LEU A 16 -24.36 4.73 147.13
N LEU A 17 -25.02 5.66 146.41
CA LEU A 17 -26.48 5.70 146.06
C LEU A 17 -27.08 7.13 146.00
N GLY A 18 -27.87 7.40 144.93
CA GLY A 18 -28.98 8.36 144.88
C GLY A 18 -28.66 9.76 144.33
N LEU A 19 -28.68 10.00 143.00
CA LEU A 19 -29.80 10.52 142.18
C LEU A 19 -30.34 11.92 142.55
N CYS A 20 -29.98 12.95 141.76
CA CYS A 20 -30.91 13.61 140.81
C CYS A 20 -30.26 14.76 140.00
N VAL A 21 -30.16 14.51 138.69
CA VAL A 21 -30.45 15.37 137.52
C VAL A 21 -29.91 16.81 137.42
N TRP A 22 -28.97 16.99 136.48
CA TRP A 22 -29.05 18.03 135.44
C TRP A 22 -28.59 17.42 134.11
N THR A 23 -29.52 17.10 133.21
CA THR A 23 -29.25 16.54 131.87
C THR A 23 -29.01 17.67 130.88
N GLY A 24 -27.75 17.91 130.52
CA GLY A 24 -27.41 18.54 129.25
C GLY A 24 -27.57 17.49 128.15
N ALA A 25 -28.51 17.71 127.23
CA ALA A 25 -28.65 16.87 126.04
C ALA A 25 -27.37 17.01 125.19
N ARG A 26 -26.51 15.99 125.21
CA ARG A 26 -25.49 15.81 124.17
C ARG A 26 -26.23 15.42 122.90
N THR A 27 -26.16 16.26 121.88
CA THR A 27 -26.54 15.90 120.51
C THR A 27 -25.73 14.67 120.11
N ALA A 28 -26.41 13.55 119.88
CA ALA A 28 -25.77 12.33 119.38
C ALA A 28 -25.26 12.59 117.95
N ALA A 29 -24.10 12.05 117.61
CA ALA A 29 -23.55 12.17 116.27
C ALA A 29 -24.52 11.55 115.25
N PRO A 30 -24.72 12.16 114.07
CA PRO A 30 -25.54 11.59 113.01
C PRO A 30 -25.01 10.21 112.57
N ASN A 31 -25.88 9.37 112.02
CA ASN A 31 -25.45 8.14 111.37
C ASN A 31 -24.55 8.46 110.15
N PRO A 32 -23.57 7.60 109.81
CA PRO A 32 -22.79 7.75 108.58
C PRO A 32 -23.69 7.70 107.35
N VAL A 33 -23.26 8.32 106.25
CA VAL A 33 -23.94 8.19 104.95
C VAL A 33 -24.02 6.72 104.55
N GLN A 34 -25.08 6.33 103.83
CA GLN A 34 -25.26 4.93 103.40
C GLN A 34 -25.01 4.82 101.90
N ASN A 35 -24.68 3.62 101.42
CA ASN A 35 -24.58 3.31 100.00
C ASN A 35 -23.71 4.31 99.19
N LEU A 36 -22.50 4.61 99.68
CA LEU A 36 -21.56 5.49 98.99
C LEU A 36 -21.05 4.80 97.72
N THR A 37 -21.46 5.30 96.56
CA THR A 37 -21.09 4.77 95.25
C THR A 37 -20.41 5.84 94.39
N VAL A 38 -19.56 5.39 93.49
CA VAL A 38 -18.92 6.24 92.48
C VAL A 38 -19.68 6.09 91.17
N GLU A 39 -20.01 7.22 90.55
CA GLU A 39 -20.68 7.30 89.27
C GLU A 39 -19.83 8.14 88.29
N ASN A 40 -19.79 7.73 87.02
CA ASN A 40 -19.26 8.50 85.89
C ASN A 40 -17.85 9.12 86.10
N PRO A 41 -16.79 8.32 86.36
CA PRO A 41 -15.42 8.83 86.37
C PRO A 41 -15.04 9.34 84.97
N THR A 42 -14.58 10.59 84.90
CA THR A 42 -14.00 11.20 83.69
C THR A 42 -12.50 11.38 83.88
N ASN A 43 -11.81 11.94 82.88
CA ASN A 43 -10.37 12.20 82.98
C ASN A 43 -9.98 13.28 83.99
N SER A 44 -10.94 14.05 84.50
CA SER A 44 -10.67 15.17 85.41
C SER A 44 -11.71 15.33 86.52
N SER A 45 -12.68 14.42 86.62
CA SER A 45 -13.70 14.50 87.65
C SER A 45 -14.30 13.14 88.01
N ILE A 46 -14.75 13.00 89.25
CA ILE A 46 -15.41 11.81 89.80
C ILE A 46 -16.68 12.25 90.53
N THR A 47 -17.83 11.64 90.21
CA THR A 47 -19.09 11.90 90.91
C THR A 47 -19.32 10.85 91.99
N LEU A 48 -19.59 11.29 93.20
CA LEU A 48 -19.97 10.47 94.33
C LEU A 48 -21.46 10.62 94.59
N ARG A 49 -22.11 9.51 94.95
CA ARG A 49 -23.51 9.46 95.36
C ARG A 49 -23.63 8.66 96.64
N TRP A 50 -24.50 9.10 97.53
CA TRP A 50 -24.81 8.37 98.76
C TRP A 50 -26.30 8.52 99.11
N GLU A 51 -26.73 7.76 100.09
CA GLU A 51 -28.05 7.86 100.69
C GLU A 51 -27.96 8.62 102.01
N ALA A 52 -28.90 9.54 102.21
CA ALA A 52 -29.01 10.30 103.44
C ALA A 52 -29.27 9.34 104.62
N PRO A 53 -28.62 9.52 105.78
CA PRO A 53 -28.81 8.62 106.91
C PRO A 53 -30.25 8.63 107.49
N ASP A 54 -31.01 9.70 107.25
CA ASP A 54 -32.44 9.88 107.58
C ASP A 54 -33.01 11.11 106.82
N THR A 55 -34.32 11.39 106.94
CA THR A 55 -35.10 12.46 106.25
C THR A 55 -34.80 13.91 106.68
N GLN A 56 -33.62 14.18 107.25
CA GLN A 56 -33.29 15.47 107.87
C GLN A 56 -32.32 16.30 107.00
N GLY A 57 -32.34 17.63 107.16
CA GLY A 57 -31.48 18.56 106.40
C GLY A 57 -30.02 18.56 106.88
N TYR A 58 -29.17 17.73 106.28
CA TYR A 58 -27.75 17.60 106.57
C TYR A 58 -26.87 18.44 105.64
N THR A 59 -25.69 18.84 106.12
CA THR A 59 -24.58 19.28 105.26
C THR A 59 -23.59 18.13 105.15
N TYR A 60 -23.32 17.68 103.94
CA TYR A 60 -22.36 16.61 103.68
C TYR A 60 -21.01 17.21 103.33
N TRP A 61 -19.95 16.68 103.93
CA TRP A 61 -18.58 17.02 103.60
C TRP A 61 -17.94 15.88 102.83
N VAL A 62 -17.24 16.24 101.76
CA VAL A 62 -16.51 15.33 100.89
C VAL A 62 -15.05 15.75 100.91
N ARG A 63 -14.17 14.83 101.28
CA ARG A 63 -12.71 14.99 101.20
C ARG A 63 -12.16 13.97 100.23
N TRP A 64 -11.22 14.37 99.39
CA TRP A 64 -10.46 13.45 98.54
C TRP A 64 -8.97 13.65 98.72
N THR A 65 -8.24 12.54 98.62
CA THR A 65 -6.78 12.49 98.66
C THR A 65 -6.31 11.59 97.53
N GLY A 66 -5.58 12.16 96.57
CA GLY A 66 -4.97 11.46 95.44
C GLY A 66 -3.59 10.92 95.76
N ASP A 67 -3.18 9.89 95.03
CA ASP A 67 -1.83 9.31 95.11
C ASP A 67 -0.73 10.26 94.59
N ASP A 68 -1.12 11.24 93.78
CA ASP A 68 -0.32 12.36 93.27
C ASP A 68 -0.06 13.45 94.32
N GLY A 69 -0.73 13.37 95.48
CA GLY A 69 -0.68 14.37 96.54
C GLY A 69 -1.74 15.47 96.43
N GLU A 70 -2.58 15.46 95.40
CA GLU A 70 -3.72 16.36 95.32
C GLU A 70 -4.74 16.04 96.40
N ASN A 71 -5.23 17.06 97.08
CA ASN A 71 -6.30 16.91 98.04
C ASN A 71 -7.27 18.07 97.95
N GLY A 72 -8.52 17.78 98.26
CA GLY A 72 -9.57 18.78 98.31
C GLY A 72 -10.60 18.41 99.36
N THR A 73 -11.32 19.42 99.83
CA THR A 73 -12.44 19.23 100.76
C THR A 73 -13.50 20.25 100.42
N GLN A 74 -14.73 19.77 100.21
CA GLN A 74 -15.86 20.61 99.86
C GLN A 74 -17.12 20.11 100.58
N ASN A 75 -18.09 20.99 100.79
CA ASN A 75 -19.37 20.63 101.35
C ASN A 75 -20.51 20.82 100.34
N THR A 76 -21.60 20.09 100.55
CA THR A 76 -22.82 20.16 99.74
C THR A 76 -24.04 19.84 100.61
N THR A 77 -25.22 20.30 100.20
CA THR A 77 -26.51 19.88 100.79
C THR A 77 -27.16 18.75 100.01
N ASP A 78 -26.69 18.48 98.80
CA ASP A 78 -27.20 17.40 97.96
C ASP A 78 -26.54 16.06 98.34
N VAL A 79 -27.21 14.96 98.02
CA VAL A 79 -26.70 13.58 98.25
C VAL A 79 -25.74 13.11 97.14
N THR A 80 -25.31 14.04 96.30
CA THR A 80 -24.38 13.83 95.19
C THR A 80 -23.36 14.97 95.17
N HIS A 81 -22.11 14.66 94.84
CA HIS A 81 -21.06 15.66 94.66
C HIS A 81 -20.07 15.22 93.58
N THR A 82 -19.70 16.14 92.70
CA THR A 82 -18.68 15.90 91.68
C THR A 82 -17.39 16.64 92.05
N ALA A 83 -16.34 15.88 92.38
CA ALA A 83 -15.00 16.42 92.55
C ALA A 83 -14.41 16.69 91.15
N GLN A 84 -13.99 17.94 90.89
CA GLN A 84 -13.50 18.42 89.59
C GLN A 84 -12.02 18.82 89.69
N GLY A 85 -11.33 18.83 88.54
CA GLY A 85 -9.93 19.27 88.44
C GLY A 85 -8.90 18.23 88.90
N LEU A 86 -9.28 16.95 88.91
CA LEU A 86 -8.42 15.82 89.27
C LEU A 86 -7.44 15.47 88.14
N GLU A 87 -6.27 14.92 88.45
CA GLU A 87 -5.30 14.44 87.46
C GLU A 87 -5.81 13.18 86.74
N PRO A 88 -5.62 13.03 85.41
CA PRO A 88 -6.00 11.81 84.68
C PRO A 88 -5.20 10.56 85.09
N ALA A 89 -5.83 9.39 85.03
CA ALA A 89 -5.23 8.09 85.38
C ALA A 89 -4.59 8.05 86.78
N SER A 90 -5.23 8.73 87.75
CA SER A 90 -4.80 8.80 89.15
C SER A 90 -5.89 8.26 90.09
N SER A 91 -5.47 7.58 91.15
CA SER A 91 -6.37 7.02 92.16
C SER A 91 -6.60 8.00 93.29
N TYR A 92 -7.86 8.12 93.74
CA TYR A 92 -8.29 9.01 94.79
C TYR A 92 -9.08 8.24 95.84
N ARG A 93 -8.75 8.49 97.11
CA ARG A 93 -9.54 8.03 98.24
C ARG A 93 -10.49 9.13 98.68
N PHE A 94 -11.79 8.88 98.52
CA PHE A 94 -12.85 9.79 98.94
C PHE A 94 -13.33 9.43 100.34
N SER A 95 -13.60 10.43 101.17
CA SER A 95 -14.19 10.31 102.51
C SER A 95 -15.40 11.24 102.61
N VAL A 96 -16.58 10.69 102.91
CA VAL A 96 -17.84 11.44 103.02
C VAL A 96 -18.41 11.30 104.43
N TRP A 97 -18.78 12.42 105.05
CA TRP A 97 -19.48 12.43 106.34
C TRP A 97 -20.60 13.47 106.36
N ALA A 98 -21.62 13.23 107.16
CA ALA A 98 -22.74 14.14 107.37
C ALA A 98 -22.50 14.98 108.63
N GLU A 99 -22.75 16.27 108.57
CA GLU A 99 -22.66 17.18 109.71
C GLU A 99 -24.02 17.81 110.00
N ARG A 100 -24.39 17.84 111.28
CA ARG A 100 -25.59 18.55 111.76
C ARG A 100 -25.29 19.24 113.09
N HIS A 101 -25.64 20.53 113.18
CA HIS A 101 -25.44 21.34 114.39
C HIS A 101 -24.00 21.29 114.96
N GLY A 102 -22.98 21.25 114.09
CA GLY A 102 -21.56 21.22 114.47
C GLY A 102 -21.04 19.85 114.93
N VAL A 103 -21.81 18.78 114.74
CA VAL A 103 -21.40 17.40 115.06
C VAL A 103 -21.37 16.56 113.78
N SER A 104 -20.21 15.98 113.49
CA SER A 104 -19.96 15.13 112.32
C SER A 104 -20.23 13.66 112.59
N SER A 105 -20.72 12.93 111.60
CA SER A 105 -20.81 11.47 111.62
C SER A 105 -19.45 10.80 111.34
N ALA A 106 -19.40 9.47 111.45
CA ALA A 106 -18.24 8.71 111.00
C ALA A 106 -18.07 8.82 109.48
N GLU A 107 -16.83 8.94 109.03
CA GLU A 107 -16.50 9.01 107.61
C GLU A 107 -16.76 7.66 106.93
N GLN A 108 -17.38 7.69 105.75
CA GLN A 108 -17.41 6.56 104.82
C GLN A 108 -16.39 6.79 103.73
N THR A 109 -15.60 5.77 103.42
CA THR A 109 -14.54 5.88 102.42
C THR A 109 -14.81 5.04 101.19
N GLN A 110 -14.53 5.59 100.02
CA GLN A 110 -14.60 4.91 98.74
C GLN A 110 -13.38 5.28 97.90
N GLU A 111 -12.75 4.29 97.27
CA GLU A 111 -11.67 4.49 96.32
C GLU A 111 -12.22 4.52 94.89
N ALA A 112 -11.70 5.43 94.07
CA ALA A 112 -11.99 5.51 92.65
C ALA A 112 -10.82 6.17 91.90
N SER A 113 -10.69 5.84 90.62
CA SER A 113 -9.66 6.39 89.76
C SER A 113 -10.28 7.26 88.67
N THR A 114 -9.59 8.32 88.28
CA THR A 114 -9.95 9.11 87.10
C THR A 114 -9.63 8.31 85.84
N ALA A 115 -10.40 8.56 84.77
CA ALA A 115 -10.10 7.95 83.48
C ALA A 115 -8.76 8.47 82.92
N PRO A 116 -8.03 7.69 82.12
CA PRO A 116 -6.93 8.23 81.31
C PRO A 116 -7.42 9.25 80.29
N ASN A 117 -6.52 10.09 79.78
CA ASN A 117 -6.76 10.84 78.55
C ASN A 117 -6.86 9.87 77.35
N PRO A 118 -7.55 10.26 76.26
CA PRO A 118 -7.56 9.48 75.02
C PRO A 118 -6.17 9.43 74.37
N VAL A 119 -5.97 8.46 73.47
CA VAL A 119 -4.72 8.32 72.70
C VAL A 119 -4.46 9.53 71.80
N GLN A 120 -3.20 9.77 71.47
CA GLN A 120 -2.78 10.86 70.59
C GLN A 120 -2.37 10.35 69.21
N ASN A 121 -2.45 11.18 68.18
CA ASN A 121 -1.93 10.90 66.82
C ASN A 121 -2.30 9.50 66.28
N LEU A 122 -3.58 9.11 66.39
CA LEU A 122 -4.06 7.86 65.83
C LEU A 122 -3.98 7.89 64.30
N THR A 123 -3.20 6.99 63.72
CA THR A 123 -3.00 6.85 62.28
C THR A 123 -3.17 5.39 61.83
N VAL A 124 -3.50 5.23 60.55
CA VAL A 124 -3.49 3.92 59.87
C VAL A 124 -2.22 3.81 59.04
N GLU A 125 -1.58 2.66 59.13
CA GLU A 125 -0.43 2.29 58.33
C GLU A 125 -0.80 1.09 57.42
N ASN A 126 -0.55 1.23 56.11
CA ASN A 126 -0.58 0.15 55.11
C ASN A 126 -1.79 -0.81 55.19
N PRO A 127 -3.02 -0.35 54.90
CA PRO A 127 -4.18 -1.24 54.82
C PRO A 127 -3.97 -2.28 53.72
N THR A 128 -4.15 -3.56 54.08
CA THR A 128 -4.14 -4.69 53.14
C THR A 128 -5.58 -5.08 52.78
N ASN A 129 -5.74 -6.13 51.98
CA ASN A 129 -7.07 -6.65 51.66
C ASN A 129 -7.75 -7.39 52.81
N SER A 130 -7.02 -7.74 53.87
CA SER A 130 -7.60 -8.46 55.01
C SER A 130 -7.16 -7.93 56.37
N SER A 131 -6.39 -6.84 56.42
CA SER A 131 -5.89 -6.28 57.67
C SER A 131 -5.64 -4.77 57.63
N ILE A 132 -5.75 -4.13 58.80
CA ILE A 132 -5.48 -2.71 59.01
C ILE A 132 -4.52 -2.59 60.19
N SER A 133 -3.38 -1.92 59.99
CA SER A 133 -2.45 -1.61 61.09
C SER A 133 -2.71 -0.20 61.61
N LEU A 134 -2.86 -0.07 62.91
CA LEU A 134 -3.07 1.18 63.63
C LEU A 134 -1.85 1.52 64.46
N ARG A 135 -1.56 2.81 64.57
CA ARG A 135 -0.51 3.35 65.44
C ARG A 135 -0.99 4.61 66.13
N TRP A 136 -0.57 4.83 67.36
CA TRP A 136 -0.86 6.04 68.12
C TRP A 136 0.29 6.39 69.07
N GLU A 137 0.19 7.56 69.68
CA GLU A 137 1.04 8.01 70.77
C GLU A 137 0.31 7.82 72.12
N PRO A 138 1.05 7.56 73.21
CA PRO A 138 0.49 7.44 74.56
C PRO A 138 -0.35 8.67 74.96
N PRO A 139 -1.34 8.51 75.85
CA PRO A 139 -2.15 9.64 76.32
C PRO A 139 -1.31 10.66 77.10
N LEU A 140 -1.69 11.94 77.04
CA LEU A 140 -1.07 12.98 77.87
C LEU A 140 -1.34 12.70 79.36
N GLY A 141 -0.32 12.80 80.21
CA GLY A 141 -0.46 12.61 81.66
C GLY A 141 0.63 11.72 82.26
N PRO A 142 0.41 11.19 83.49
CA PRO A 142 1.39 10.35 84.17
C PRO A 142 1.64 9.04 83.40
N ASN A 143 2.88 8.55 83.43
CA ASN A 143 3.24 7.30 82.78
C ASN A 143 2.80 6.11 83.67
N ARG A 144 1.69 5.47 83.31
CA ARG A 144 1.10 4.32 84.03
C ARG A 144 1.13 3.07 83.14
N SER A 145 0.86 1.90 83.73
CA SER A 145 0.59 0.69 82.95
C SER A 145 -0.78 0.80 82.28
N TYR A 146 -0.78 1.15 81.00
CA TYR A 146 -1.98 1.30 80.17
C TYR A 146 -2.29 0.03 79.40
N THR A 147 -3.57 -0.32 79.30
CA THR A 147 -4.07 -1.31 78.34
C THR A 147 -4.85 -0.57 77.26
N TYR A 148 -4.42 -0.67 76.01
CA TYR A 148 -5.12 -0.07 74.88
C TYR A 148 -6.13 -1.05 74.33
N TRP A 149 -7.35 -0.58 74.11
CA TRP A 149 -8.42 -1.35 73.49
C TRP A 149 -8.75 -0.76 72.12
N VAL A 150 -8.95 -1.64 71.15
CA VAL A 150 -9.36 -1.30 69.79
C VAL A 150 -10.61 -2.10 69.48
N ALA A 151 -11.69 -1.42 69.08
CA ALA A 151 -12.87 -2.02 68.50
C ALA A 151 -13.00 -1.60 67.03
N TRP A 152 -13.56 -2.48 66.21
CA TRP A 152 -13.86 -2.20 64.81
C TRP A 152 -15.27 -2.66 64.47
N THR A 153 -15.93 -1.92 63.57
CA THR A 153 -17.22 -2.28 63.00
C THR A 153 -17.18 -2.03 61.50
N GLY A 154 -17.42 -3.07 60.70
CA GLY A 154 -17.47 -3.00 59.24
C GLY A 154 -18.88 -2.84 58.69
N ASP A 155 -18.99 -2.32 57.46
CA ASP A 155 -20.27 -2.17 56.74
C ASP A 155 -21.08 -3.48 56.63
N GLY A 156 -20.39 -4.63 56.58
CA GLY A 156 -20.98 -5.97 56.47
C GLY A 156 -21.54 -6.54 57.78
N GLY A 157 -21.43 -5.80 58.90
CA GLY A 157 -21.86 -6.25 60.23
C GLY A 157 -20.76 -6.97 61.03
N ASP A 158 -19.58 -7.18 60.44
CA ASP A 158 -18.42 -7.70 61.14
C ASP A 158 -17.94 -6.72 62.20
N SER A 159 -17.87 -7.17 63.44
CA SER A 159 -17.35 -6.38 64.55
C SER A 159 -16.49 -7.23 65.47
N GLY A 160 -15.53 -6.58 66.11
CA GLY A 160 -14.65 -7.24 67.06
C GLY A 160 -13.93 -6.21 67.91
N ASN A 161 -13.27 -6.71 68.95
CA ASN A 161 -12.37 -5.92 69.76
C ASN A 161 -11.09 -6.70 70.08
N ARG A 162 -10.04 -5.96 70.43
CA ARG A 162 -8.76 -6.51 70.90
C ARG A 162 -8.11 -5.55 71.86
N SER A 163 -7.28 -6.08 72.75
CA SER A 163 -6.42 -5.29 73.62
C SER A 163 -4.94 -5.51 73.29
N THR A 164 -4.12 -4.51 73.61
CA THR A 164 -2.66 -4.56 73.50
C THR A 164 -2.01 -3.67 74.56
N ALA A 165 -0.78 -3.99 74.95
CA ALA A 165 0.05 -3.12 75.79
C ALA A 165 0.91 -2.14 74.95
N ASP A 166 1.07 -2.42 73.66
CA ASP A 166 1.86 -1.61 72.72
C ASP A 166 1.03 -0.47 72.13
N THR A 167 1.69 0.57 71.62
CA THR A 167 1.03 1.72 70.97
C THR A 167 0.74 1.51 69.47
N SER A 168 0.63 0.24 69.07
CA SER A 168 0.32 -0.18 67.72
C SER A 168 -0.37 -1.54 67.73
N VAL A 169 -1.25 -1.76 66.75
CA VAL A 169 -1.94 -3.03 66.62
C VAL A 169 -2.41 -3.28 65.18
N THR A 170 -2.30 -4.52 64.70
CA THR A 170 -2.79 -4.92 63.37
C THR A 170 -4.04 -5.76 63.51
N VAL A 171 -5.19 -5.26 63.06
CA VAL A 171 -6.47 -5.99 63.03
C VAL A 171 -6.52 -6.82 61.74
N ASP A 172 -6.62 -8.14 61.87
CA ASP A 172 -6.64 -9.09 60.76
C ASP A 172 -8.02 -9.76 60.59
N GLY A 173 -8.23 -10.43 59.46
CA GLY A 173 -9.46 -11.17 59.16
C GLY A 173 -10.61 -10.29 58.69
N LEU A 174 -10.29 -9.12 58.13
CA LEU A 174 -11.26 -8.15 57.61
C LEU A 174 -11.66 -8.50 56.17
N GLU A 175 -12.87 -8.09 55.77
CA GLU A 175 -13.36 -8.25 54.40
C GLU A 175 -12.64 -7.29 53.43
N PRO A 176 -12.22 -7.75 52.24
CA PRO A 176 -11.62 -6.91 51.22
C PRO A 176 -12.53 -5.81 50.68
N GLY A 177 -11.99 -4.60 50.49
CA GLY A 177 -12.70 -3.47 49.91
C GLY A 177 -13.85 -2.92 50.77
N SER A 178 -13.85 -3.20 52.07
CA SER A 178 -14.90 -2.78 53.02
C SER A 178 -14.44 -1.65 53.93
N ALA A 179 -15.34 -0.73 54.25
CA ALA A 179 -15.07 0.36 55.19
C ALA A 179 -15.27 -0.13 56.63
N TYR A 180 -14.39 0.33 57.52
CA TYR A 180 -14.38 0.02 58.94
C TYR A 180 -14.30 1.31 59.75
N GLU A 181 -15.19 1.43 60.74
CA GLU A 181 -15.10 2.40 61.82
C GLU A 181 -14.30 1.77 62.97
N LEU A 182 -13.17 2.36 63.30
CA LEU A 182 -12.29 1.91 64.38
C LEU A 182 -12.34 2.89 65.54
N ALA A 183 -12.43 2.36 66.75
CA ALA A 183 -12.43 3.11 68.00
C ALA A 183 -11.30 2.62 68.90
N VAL A 184 -10.43 3.52 69.34
CA VAL A 184 -9.31 3.23 70.26
C VAL A 184 -9.53 3.96 71.58
N TRP A 185 -9.41 3.25 72.70
CA TRP A 185 -9.45 3.86 74.03
C TRP A 185 -8.41 3.22 74.96
N VAL A 186 -8.09 3.94 76.05
CA VAL A 186 -7.10 3.53 77.03
C VAL A 186 -7.79 3.16 78.32
N GLU A 187 -7.40 2.04 78.92
CA GLU A 187 -7.86 1.60 80.22
C GLU A 187 -6.72 1.63 81.24
N ASN A 188 -6.99 2.20 82.42
CA ASN A 188 -6.16 2.07 83.60
C ASN A 188 -7.06 1.83 84.82
N SER A 189 -6.69 0.88 85.67
CA SER A 189 -7.41 0.59 86.92
C SER A 189 -8.92 0.36 86.71
N ASN A 190 -9.31 -0.34 85.64
CA ASN A 190 -10.69 -0.62 85.20
C ASN A 190 -11.53 0.61 84.85
N VAL A 191 -10.89 1.75 84.57
CA VAL A 191 -11.54 2.97 84.09
C VAL A 191 -11.03 3.28 82.68
N SER A 192 -11.96 3.43 81.73
CA SER A 192 -11.67 3.67 80.32
C SER A 192 -11.75 5.15 79.97
N SER A 193 -10.86 5.61 79.09
CA SER A 193 -10.92 6.94 78.48
C SER A 193 -12.12 7.08 77.52
N SER A 194 -12.36 8.30 77.04
CA SER A 194 -13.16 8.48 75.82
C SER A 194 -12.49 7.79 74.62
N GLN A 195 -13.31 7.44 73.62
CA GLN A 195 -12.86 6.78 72.39
C GLN A 195 -12.33 7.80 71.37
N THR A 196 -11.26 7.43 70.68
CA THR A 196 -10.75 8.12 69.48
C THR A 196 -11.13 7.30 68.25
N ASN A 197 -11.92 7.90 67.35
CA ASN A 197 -12.49 7.19 66.21
C ASN A 197 -11.78 7.53 64.89
N LEU A 198 -11.71 6.55 63.98
CA LEU A 198 -11.14 6.69 62.65
C LEU A 198 -11.88 5.80 61.65
N SER A 199 -12.15 6.32 60.46
CA SER A 199 -12.76 5.58 59.36
C SER A 199 -11.72 5.25 58.29
N VAL A 200 -11.62 4.00 57.89
CA VAL A 200 -10.70 3.55 56.83
C VAL A 200 -11.23 2.30 56.12
N ALA A 201 -10.85 2.11 54.86
CA ALA A 201 -11.20 0.93 54.09
C ALA A 201 -10.01 -0.06 53.99
N THR A 202 -10.33 -1.35 53.94
CA THR A 202 -9.38 -2.37 53.48
C THR A 202 -9.16 -2.24 51.98
N ALA A 203 -7.99 -2.66 51.50
CA ALA A 203 -7.72 -2.69 50.06
C ALA A 203 -8.66 -3.69 49.36
N PRO A 204 -9.10 -3.43 48.12
CA PRO A 204 -9.78 -4.47 47.34
C PRO A 204 -8.85 -5.64 47.02
N ASN A 205 -9.42 -6.79 46.67
CA ASN A 205 -8.64 -7.86 46.05
C ASN A 205 -8.07 -7.41 44.68
N PRO A 206 -6.96 -8.01 44.20
CA PRO A 206 -6.48 -7.76 42.85
C PRO A 206 -7.48 -8.24 41.79
N VAL A 207 -7.33 -7.72 40.56
CA VAL A 207 -8.14 -8.13 39.41
C VAL A 207 -7.93 -9.61 39.07
N GLN A 208 -8.94 -10.26 38.51
CA GLN A 208 -8.93 -11.67 38.15
C GLN A 208 -8.74 -11.87 36.64
N ASN A 209 -8.23 -13.03 36.23
CA ASN A 209 -8.15 -13.45 34.83
C ASN A 209 -7.61 -12.37 33.87
N LEU A 210 -6.52 -11.70 34.25
CA LEU A 210 -5.86 -10.71 33.40
C LEU A 210 -5.26 -11.39 32.16
N THR A 211 -5.78 -11.05 30.99
CA THR A 211 -5.38 -11.61 29.70
C THR A 211 -5.11 -10.52 28.67
N VAL A 212 -4.37 -10.89 27.63
CA VAL A 212 -4.17 -10.08 26.43
C VAL A 212 -5.04 -10.60 25.32
N GLU A 213 -5.75 -9.70 24.65
CA GLU A 213 -6.55 -9.99 23.47
C GLU A 213 -6.00 -9.20 22.28
N ASN A 214 -5.97 -9.84 21.11
CA ASN A 214 -5.74 -9.19 19.80
C ASN A 214 -4.56 -8.18 19.76
N PRO A 215 -3.32 -8.56 20.12
CA PRO A 215 -2.19 -7.65 20.01
C PRO A 215 -2.00 -7.21 18.56
N THR A 216 -1.74 -5.91 18.36
CA THR A 216 -1.39 -5.34 17.06
C THR A 216 0.09 -4.97 17.04
N ASN A 217 0.55 -4.34 15.95
CA ASN A 217 1.92 -3.85 15.88
C ASN A 217 2.16 -2.57 16.68
N SER A 218 1.12 -1.90 17.18
CA SER A 218 1.26 -0.67 17.95
C SER A 218 0.38 -0.62 19.20
N SER A 219 -0.36 -1.68 19.49
CA SER A 219 -1.26 -1.71 20.64
C SER A 219 -1.44 -3.10 21.23
N ILE A 220 -1.76 -3.13 22.52
CA ILE A 220 -2.10 -4.34 23.28
C ILE A 220 -3.43 -4.06 24.00
N SER A 221 -4.42 -4.90 23.76
CA SER A 221 -5.69 -4.85 24.50
C SER A 221 -5.61 -5.82 25.68
N LEU A 222 -5.86 -5.29 26.87
CA LEU A 222 -5.94 -6.03 28.12
C LEU A 222 -7.40 -6.22 28.51
N ARG A 223 -7.70 -7.38 29.09
CA ARG A 223 -9.01 -7.68 29.67
C ARG A 223 -8.84 -8.42 30.99
N TRP A 224 -9.71 -8.15 31.94
CA TRP A 224 -9.75 -8.82 33.23
C TRP A 224 -11.18 -8.96 33.74
N GLU A 225 -11.32 -9.71 34.82
CA GLU A 225 -12.54 -9.83 35.60
C GLU A 225 -12.45 -8.96 36.86
N PRO A 226 -13.58 -8.42 37.35
CA PRO A 226 -13.62 -7.67 38.61
C PRO A 226 -13.01 -8.45 39.78
N PRO A 227 -12.47 -7.75 40.80
CA PRO A 227 -11.93 -8.40 41.98
C PRO A 227 -13.01 -9.17 42.76
N LEU A 228 -12.64 -10.28 43.41
CA LEU A 228 -13.54 -11.01 44.31
C LEU A 228 -13.93 -10.10 45.49
N GLY A 229 -15.23 -9.96 45.75
CA GLY A 229 -15.72 -9.17 46.87
C GLY A 229 -17.03 -8.45 46.56
N PRO A 230 -17.44 -7.49 47.42
CA PRO A 230 -18.65 -6.71 47.20
C PRO A 230 -18.56 -5.90 45.89
N ASN A 231 -19.68 -5.83 45.16
CA ASN A 231 -19.76 -5.06 43.92
C ASN A 231 -19.78 -3.56 44.25
N ARG A 232 -18.65 -2.90 44.08
CA ARG A 232 -18.45 -1.46 44.37
C ARG A 232 -18.00 -0.73 43.11
N SER A 233 -18.08 0.60 43.12
CA SER A 233 -17.58 1.44 42.03
C SER A 233 -16.05 1.48 42.05
N TYR A 234 -15.42 0.58 41.30
CA TYR A 234 -13.98 0.45 41.19
C TYR A 234 -13.39 1.37 40.11
N THR A 235 -12.20 1.91 40.37
CA THR A 235 -11.34 2.50 39.32
C THR A 235 -10.18 1.55 39.07
N TYR A 236 -10.00 1.11 37.83
CA TYR A 236 -8.88 0.27 37.43
C TYR A 236 -7.76 1.14 36.89
N TRP A 237 -6.54 0.82 37.28
CA TRP A 237 -5.32 1.46 36.82
C TRP A 237 -4.45 0.45 36.10
N VAL A 238 -3.90 0.86 34.97
CA VAL A 238 -3.02 0.07 34.12
C VAL A 238 -1.73 0.84 33.90
N GLU A 239 -0.60 0.18 34.17
CA GLU A 239 0.75 0.71 33.98
C GLU A 239 1.51 -0.17 32.98
N TRP A 240 2.29 0.48 32.13
CA TRP A 240 3.23 -0.16 31.21
C TRP A 240 4.50 0.70 31.11
N THR A 241 5.55 0.16 30.49
CA THR A 241 6.77 0.93 30.25
C THR A 241 6.49 2.10 29.31
N GLY A 242 6.34 3.30 29.87
CA GLY A 242 6.07 4.54 29.12
C GLY A 242 4.78 5.27 29.51
N GLY A 243 3.94 4.71 30.38
CA GLY A 243 2.73 5.41 30.82
C GLY A 243 1.85 4.67 31.81
N THR A 244 0.81 5.36 32.25
CA THR A 244 -0.26 4.84 33.11
C THR A 244 -1.59 5.37 32.63
N ARG A 245 -2.66 4.57 32.74
CA ARG A 245 -4.03 4.92 32.34
C ARG A 245 -5.02 4.37 33.36
N SER A 246 -6.09 5.13 33.64
CA SER A 246 -7.23 4.66 34.43
C SER A 246 -8.46 4.42 33.56
N THR A 247 -9.32 3.52 34.01
CA THR A 247 -10.61 3.19 33.38
C THR A 247 -11.61 2.66 34.40
N ALA A 248 -12.90 2.81 34.13
CA ALA A 248 -13.97 2.17 34.89
C ALA A 248 -14.36 0.79 34.31
N ASP A 249 -13.97 0.53 33.05
CA ASP A 249 -14.25 -0.72 32.36
C ASP A 249 -13.24 -1.81 32.72
N THR A 250 -13.61 -3.08 32.58
CA THR A 250 -12.71 -4.23 32.83
C THR A 250 -11.84 -4.59 31.63
N SER A 251 -11.58 -3.61 30.77
CA SER A 251 -10.71 -3.74 29.61
C SER A 251 -10.09 -2.39 29.26
N VAL A 252 -8.90 -2.41 28.68
CA VAL A 252 -8.25 -1.21 28.16
C VAL A 252 -7.34 -1.57 26.99
N THR A 253 -7.28 -0.69 26.00
CA THR A 253 -6.27 -0.76 24.95
C THR A 253 -5.15 0.23 25.26
N VAL A 254 -3.93 -0.26 25.22
CA VAL A 254 -2.71 0.55 25.32
C VAL A 254 -2.16 0.72 23.91
N ASP A 255 -2.14 1.96 23.41
CA ASP A 255 -1.72 2.32 22.05
C ASP A 255 -0.37 3.05 22.04
N GLY A 256 0.24 3.17 20.85
CA GLY A 256 1.50 3.88 20.66
C GLY A 256 2.73 3.08 21.09
N LEU A 257 2.61 1.75 21.11
CA LEU A 257 3.68 0.83 21.45
C LEU A 257 4.59 0.56 20.23
N GLU A 258 5.84 0.18 20.49
CA GLU A 258 6.82 -0.18 19.47
C GLU A 258 6.54 -1.59 18.93
N PRO A 259 6.54 -1.83 17.60
CA PRO A 259 6.31 -3.14 17.02
C PRO A 259 7.34 -4.20 17.42
N GLY A 260 6.89 -5.45 17.60
CA GLY A 260 7.77 -6.59 17.91
C GLY A 260 8.46 -6.51 19.28
N SER A 261 7.95 -5.69 20.19
CA SER A 261 8.54 -5.43 21.51
C SER A 261 7.73 -6.08 22.62
N VAL A 262 8.42 -6.47 23.71
CA VAL A 262 7.79 -7.04 24.91
C VAL A 262 7.57 -5.94 25.94
N TYR A 263 6.39 -5.91 26.53
CA TYR A 263 5.95 -4.97 27.55
C TYR A 263 5.56 -5.72 28.81
N GLU A 264 6.06 -5.25 29.95
CA GLU A 264 5.58 -5.65 31.28
C GLU A 264 4.41 -4.72 31.65
N LEU A 265 3.23 -5.30 31.85
CA LEU A 265 2.01 -4.59 32.18
C LEU A 265 1.58 -4.93 33.61
N ALA A 266 1.08 -3.94 34.34
CA ALA A 266 0.55 -4.12 35.69
C ALA A 266 -0.85 -3.50 35.79
N VAL A 267 -1.80 -4.24 36.35
CA VAL A 267 -3.17 -3.77 36.59
C VAL A 267 -3.47 -3.84 38.09
N TRP A 268 -4.02 -2.77 38.64
CA TRP A 268 -4.54 -2.76 40.01
C TRP A 268 -5.87 -2.02 40.07
N VAL A 269 -6.64 -2.33 41.10
CA VAL A 269 -7.91 -1.68 41.39
C VAL A 269 -7.79 -0.77 42.61
N GLU A 270 -8.48 0.37 42.55
CA GLU A 270 -8.58 1.36 43.62
C GLU A 270 -10.06 1.55 44.04
N ASN A 271 -10.27 1.64 45.35
CA ASN A 271 -11.55 2.00 45.95
C ASN A 271 -11.31 2.88 47.19
N SER A 272 -12.04 3.99 47.32
CA SER A 272 -11.90 4.92 48.46
C SER A 272 -10.46 5.35 48.74
N ASN A 273 -9.65 5.60 47.69
CA ASN A 273 -8.22 5.93 47.74
C ASN A 273 -7.31 4.84 48.33
N VAL A 274 -7.79 3.59 48.41
CA VAL A 274 -6.98 2.42 48.78
C VAL A 274 -6.83 1.51 47.57
N SER A 275 -5.57 1.24 47.22
CA SER A 275 -5.21 0.40 46.07
C SER A 275 -4.91 -1.03 46.49
N SER A 276 -5.38 -1.97 45.67
CA SER A 276 -5.00 -3.39 45.73
C SER A 276 -3.53 -3.63 45.35
N SER A 277 -3.05 -4.86 45.57
CA SER A 277 -1.80 -5.34 45.00
C SER A 277 -1.86 -5.38 43.45
N ARG A 278 -0.73 -5.17 42.78
CA ARG A 278 -0.63 -5.20 41.32
C ARG A 278 -0.63 -6.62 40.76
N THR A 279 -1.44 -6.86 39.72
CA THR A 279 -1.39 -8.08 38.90
C THR A 279 -0.54 -7.82 37.67
N HIS A 280 0.51 -8.61 37.46
CA HIS A 280 1.46 -8.45 36.36
C HIS A 280 1.19 -9.41 35.19
N LEU A 281 1.43 -8.95 33.97
CA LEU A 281 1.36 -9.73 32.74
C LEU A 281 2.41 -9.24 31.74
N SER A 282 3.16 -10.16 31.13
CA SER A 282 4.09 -9.85 30.06
C SER A 282 3.43 -10.14 28.71
N ALA A 283 3.50 -9.18 27.77
CA ALA A 283 2.88 -9.30 26.46
C ALA A 283 3.71 -8.64 25.37
N ALA A 284 3.64 -9.16 24.15
CA ALA A 284 4.39 -8.63 23.01
C ALA A 284 3.46 -7.99 21.97
N THR A 285 3.92 -6.92 21.34
CA THR A 285 3.31 -6.38 20.11
C THR A 285 3.70 -7.24 18.91
N VAL A 286 2.82 -7.28 17.91
CA VAL A 286 3.06 -7.99 16.65
C VAL A 286 4.17 -7.29 15.86
N PRO A 287 5.11 -8.01 15.23
CA PRO A 287 6.06 -7.41 14.32
C PRO A 287 5.39 -6.66 13.17
N SER A 288 6.01 -5.56 12.72
CA SER A 288 5.59 -4.94 11.47
C SER A 288 5.87 -5.86 10.28
N ALA A 289 5.10 -5.73 9.20
CA ALA A 289 5.34 -6.49 7.97
C ALA A 289 6.70 -6.14 7.37
N VAL A 290 7.32 -7.10 6.68
CA VAL A 290 8.56 -6.85 5.93
C VAL A 290 8.34 -5.74 4.88
N THR A 291 9.39 -5.01 4.53
CA THR A 291 9.32 -3.95 3.52
C THR A 291 10.31 -4.20 2.39
N GLY A 292 10.13 -3.55 1.24
CA GLY A 292 11.07 -3.71 0.11
C GLY A 292 11.20 -5.14 -0.43
N LEU A 293 10.14 -5.95 -0.30
CA LEU A 293 10.09 -7.30 -0.86
C LEU A 293 10.28 -7.21 -2.38
N ARG A 294 11.30 -7.90 -2.90
CA ARG A 294 11.69 -7.87 -4.31
C ARG A 294 12.19 -9.24 -4.76
N ILE A 295 12.04 -9.48 -6.05
CA ILE A 295 12.60 -10.64 -6.74
C ILE A 295 14.03 -10.30 -7.18
N GLY A 296 14.94 -11.25 -6.95
CA GLY A 296 16.32 -11.24 -7.42
C GLY A 296 16.50 -12.20 -8.59
N ASP A 297 17.54 -13.02 -8.54
CA ASP A 297 17.85 -13.97 -9.61
C ASP A 297 16.72 -14.99 -9.85
N GLN A 298 16.38 -15.20 -11.12
CA GLN A 298 15.37 -16.13 -11.58
C GLN A 298 16.04 -17.14 -12.52
N THR A 299 15.96 -18.42 -12.18
CA THR A 299 16.47 -19.53 -13.00
C THR A 299 15.31 -20.40 -13.48
N THR A 300 15.61 -21.48 -14.19
CA THR A 300 14.60 -22.46 -14.63
C THR A 300 14.00 -23.26 -13.48
N SER A 301 14.61 -23.27 -12.29
CA SER A 301 14.16 -24.06 -11.15
C SER A 301 14.22 -23.35 -9.81
N SER A 302 14.55 -22.05 -9.78
CA SER A 302 14.66 -21.29 -8.54
C SER A 302 14.37 -19.80 -8.71
N ILE A 303 13.87 -19.19 -7.63
CA ILE A 303 13.64 -17.74 -7.53
C ILE A 303 14.26 -17.24 -6.22
N SER A 304 15.09 -16.22 -6.32
CA SER A 304 15.65 -15.52 -5.16
C SER A 304 14.75 -14.36 -4.74
N LEU A 305 14.53 -14.22 -3.43
CA LEU A 305 13.75 -13.16 -2.81
C LEU A 305 14.63 -12.41 -1.83
N SER A 306 14.42 -11.10 -1.72
CA SER A 306 15.02 -10.29 -0.67
C SER A 306 14.03 -9.24 -0.17
N TRP A 307 14.19 -8.84 1.08
CA TRP A 307 13.37 -7.83 1.75
C TRP A 307 14.22 -7.03 2.75
N MET A 308 13.61 -6.05 3.38
CA MET A 308 14.18 -5.29 4.48
C MET A 308 13.49 -5.73 5.79
N ALA A 309 14.30 -5.82 6.85
CA ALA A 309 13.82 -6.15 8.18
C ALA A 309 12.74 -5.15 8.65
N PRO A 310 11.70 -5.60 9.36
CA PRO A 310 10.73 -4.72 10.00
C PRO A 310 11.38 -3.75 10.99
N GLN A 311 10.76 -2.60 11.19
CA GLN A 311 11.14 -1.68 12.27
C GLN A 311 10.87 -2.33 13.64
N GLY A 312 11.79 -2.16 14.57
CA GLY A 312 11.71 -2.67 15.94
C GLY A 312 13.09 -3.02 16.52
N PRO A 313 13.15 -3.57 17.75
CA PRO A 313 14.41 -3.84 18.44
C PRO A 313 15.23 -4.93 17.76
N GLU A 314 16.56 -4.92 17.88
CA GLU A 314 17.43 -5.91 17.21
C GLU A 314 17.38 -7.32 17.82
N HIS A 315 17.06 -7.43 19.13
CA HIS A 315 17.11 -8.71 19.87
C HIS A 315 15.81 -9.03 20.62
N PRO A 316 15.31 -10.28 20.59
CA PRO A 316 15.79 -11.41 19.79
C PRO A 316 15.55 -11.19 18.28
N PRO A 317 16.33 -11.84 17.39
CA PRO A 317 16.20 -11.63 15.95
C PRO A 317 14.85 -12.12 15.41
N TYR A 318 14.42 -11.53 14.29
CA TYR A 318 13.25 -12.00 13.55
C TYR A 318 13.53 -13.34 12.87
N THR A 319 12.52 -14.20 12.81
CA THR A 319 12.49 -15.34 11.88
C THR A 319 11.54 -14.98 10.74
N TYR A 320 12.00 -15.06 9.50
CA TYR A 320 11.16 -14.79 8.33
C TYR A 320 10.61 -16.10 7.79
N TRP A 321 9.34 -16.09 7.43
CA TRP A 321 8.67 -17.20 6.78
C TRP A 321 8.29 -16.80 5.37
N VAL A 322 8.54 -17.71 4.43
CA VAL A 322 8.26 -17.55 3.01
C VAL A 322 7.42 -18.74 2.58
N SER A 323 6.22 -18.45 2.10
CA SER A 323 5.39 -19.43 1.40
C SER A 323 5.30 -19.09 -0.07
N TRP A 324 5.11 -20.10 -0.91
CA TRP A 324 4.93 -19.91 -2.34
C TRP A 324 3.93 -20.89 -2.91
N ALA A 325 3.10 -20.45 -3.84
CA ALA A 325 2.11 -21.28 -4.52
C ALA A 325 2.19 -21.13 -6.04
N LEU A 326 2.11 -22.25 -6.76
CA LEU A 326 2.02 -22.25 -8.22
C LEU A 326 0.66 -21.69 -8.67
N GLU A 327 0.66 -20.76 -9.63
CA GLU A 327 -0.58 -20.18 -10.14
C GLU A 327 -1.47 -21.26 -10.80
N GLY A 328 -2.68 -21.42 -10.26
CA GLY A 328 -3.66 -22.43 -10.66
C GLY A 328 -3.43 -23.84 -10.10
N GLY A 329 -2.45 -24.02 -9.19
CA GLY A 329 -2.11 -25.32 -8.59
C GLY A 329 -2.29 -25.36 -7.06
N ALA A 330 -2.25 -26.57 -6.51
CA ALA A 330 -2.33 -26.83 -5.06
C ALA A 330 -0.97 -26.87 -4.35
N ALA A 331 0.15 -26.84 -5.09
CA ALA A 331 1.48 -26.94 -4.50
C ALA A 331 1.86 -25.64 -3.79
N ALA A 332 1.77 -25.66 -2.46
CA ALA A 332 2.25 -24.61 -1.57
C ALA A 332 3.51 -25.10 -0.85
N GLY A 333 4.64 -24.42 -1.06
CA GLY A 333 5.85 -24.61 -0.25
C GLY A 333 5.91 -23.62 0.90
N LEU A 334 6.60 -23.98 1.97
CA LEU A 334 6.84 -23.13 3.14
C LEU A 334 8.26 -23.35 3.65
N GLN A 335 8.99 -22.25 3.86
CA GLN A 335 10.34 -22.28 4.39
C GLN A 335 10.56 -21.08 5.31
N SER A 336 11.42 -21.23 6.32
CA SER A 336 11.87 -20.14 7.17
C SER A 336 13.35 -19.84 6.97
N THR A 337 13.73 -18.59 7.23
CA THR A 337 15.13 -18.13 7.22
C THR A 337 15.33 -17.04 8.28
N PRO A 338 16.48 -16.98 8.95
CA PRO A 338 16.84 -15.84 9.80
C PRO A 338 17.30 -14.62 8.98
N ASP A 339 17.65 -14.81 7.71
CA ASP A 339 18.20 -13.78 6.84
C ASP A 339 17.10 -12.99 6.10
N THR A 340 17.41 -11.77 5.67
CA THR A 340 16.50 -10.91 4.91
C THR A 340 16.40 -11.27 3.41
N GLY A 341 16.72 -12.52 3.07
CA GLY A 341 16.59 -13.06 1.73
C GLY A 341 16.69 -14.58 1.73
N ILE A 342 16.14 -15.18 0.67
CA ILE A 342 16.15 -16.63 0.48
C ILE A 342 16.07 -16.97 -1.01
N THR A 343 16.74 -18.05 -1.41
CA THR A 343 16.55 -18.66 -2.73
C THR A 343 15.68 -19.89 -2.59
N VAL A 344 14.48 -19.84 -3.17
CA VAL A 344 13.56 -20.98 -3.22
C VAL A 344 13.88 -21.80 -4.47
N GLY A 345 14.16 -23.10 -4.30
CA GLY A 345 14.51 -24.03 -5.38
C GLY A 345 13.42 -25.06 -5.69
N ALA A 346 13.76 -26.04 -6.55
CA ALA A 346 12.89 -27.14 -6.97
C ALA A 346 11.55 -26.68 -7.59
N MET A 347 11.58 -25.58 -8.31
CA MET A 347 10.42 -24.99 -8.99
C MET A 347 10.31 -25.51 -10.44
N GLU A 348 9.12 -25.45 -11.02
CA GLU A 348 8.86 -25.82 -12.42
C GLU A 348 9.31 -24.70 -13.35
N ALA A 349 9.92 -25.03 -14.49
CA ALA A 349 10.38 -24.05 -15.47
C ALA A 349 9.22 -23.29 -16.15
N GLY A 350 9.46 -22.02 -16.49
CA GLY A 350 8.50 -21.11 -17.13
C GLY A 350 7.12 -21.05 -16.46
N SER A 351 7.10 -21.06 -15.13
CA SER A 351 5.90 -21.11 -14.31
C SER A 351 5.81 -19.92 -13.35
N LEU A 352 4.59 -19.40 -13.14
CA LEU A 352 4.33 -18.26 -12.26
C LEU A 352 3.99 -18.73 -10.85
N TYR A 353 4.63 -18.11 -9.85
CA TYR A 353 4.44 -18.36 -8.44
C TYR A 353 4.03 -17.10 -7.69
N THR A 354 3.15 -17.25 -6.72
CA THR A 354 2.81 -16.20 -5.75
C THR A 354 3.53 -16.50 -4.44
N PHE A 355 4.37 -15.58 -4.01
CA PHE A 355 5.10 -15.63 -2.76
C PHE A 355 4.40 -14.80 -1.70
N ALA A 356 4.39 -15.27 -0.45
CA ALA A 356 3.99 -14.50 0.71
C ALA A 356 5.07 -14.59 1.80
N VAL A 357 5.54 -13.43 2.27
CA VAL A 357 6.60 -13.30 3.26
C VAL A 357 6.08 -12.58 4.49
N TRP A 358 6.35 -13.12 5.68
CA TRP A 358 6.04 -12.47 6.97
C TRP A 358 7.19 -12.66 7.96
N ALA A 359 7.29 -11.75 8.92
CA ALA A 359 8.24 -11.84 10.01
C ALA A 359 7.55 -12.43 11.25
N GLN A 360 8.26 -13.26 11.99
CA GLN A 360 7.82 -13.83 13.26
C GLN A 360 8.79 -13.44 14.37
N ARG A 361 8.23 -13.04 15.51
CA ARG A 361 8.98 -12.76 16.74
C ARG A 361 8.08 -12.93 17.95
N ASN A 362 8.63 -13.43 19.06
CA ASN A 362 7.90 -13.67 20.31
C ASN A 362 6.62 -14.53 20.10
N GLY A 363 6.65 -15.45 19.13
CA GLY A 363 5.50 -16.29 18.76
C GLY A 363 4.40 -15.59 17.94
N LEU A 364 4.55 -14.30 17.64
CA LEU A 364 3.59 -13.50 16.86
C LEU A 364 4.08 -13.30 15.42
N ASN A 365 3.14 -13.36 14.47
CA ASN A 365 3.40 -13.19 13.03
C ASN A 365 2.95 -11.82 12.56
N SER A 366 3.79 -11.13 11.80
CA SER A 366 3.40 -9.93 11.07
C SER A 366 2.32 -10.22 10.03
N GLY A 367 1.70 -9.16 9.51
CA GLY A 367 0.96 -9.27 8.25
C GLY A 367 1.86 -9.73 7.09
N ASN A 368 1.27 -10.41 6.11
CA ASN A 368 1.97 -11.00 4.98
C ASN A 368 2.21 -9.93 3.89
N LYS A 369 3.38 -9.96 3.26
CA LYS A 369 3.63 -9.25 1.99
C LYS A 369 3.72 -10.23 0.84
N THR A 370 2.94 -9.97 -0.20
CA THR A 370 2.84 -10.86 -1.36
C THR A 370 3.55 -10.28 -2.58
N LEU A 371 4.16 -11.15 -3.38
CA LEU A 371 4.80 -10.78 -4.64
C LEU A 371 4.71 -11.95 -5.62
N THR A 372 4.53 -11.69 -6.91
CA THR A 372 4.49 -12.72 -7.94
C THR A 372 5.81 -12.77 -8.72
N GLY A 373 6.27 -13.98 -9.02
CA GLY A 373 7.54 -14.24 -9.71
C GLY A 373 7.47 -15.46 -10.59
N ALA A 374 8.11 -15.40 -11.76
CA ALA A 374 8.17 -16.52 -12.68
C ALA A 374 9.57 -17.15 -12.73
N THR A 375 9.65 -18.46 -12.92
CA THR A 375 10.90 -19.12 -13.31
C THR A 375 11.15 -18.89 -14.79
N ALA A 376 12.42 -18.90 -15.19
CA ALA A 376 12.78 -18.80 -16.60
C ALA A 376 12.35 -20.06 -17.37
N PRO A 377 11.91 -19.94 -18.65
CA PRO A 377 11.77 -21.08 -19.54
C PRO A 377 13.08 -21.84 -19.76
N ASN A 378 13.01 -23.14 -20.01
CA ASN A 378 14.15 -23.89 -20.51
C ASN A 378 14.54 -23.42 -21.92
N GLU A 379 15.76 -23.79 -22.32
CA GLU A 379 16.31 -23.42 -23.62
C GLU A 379 15.52 -24.07 -24.77
N VAL A 380 15.32 -23.34 -25.88
CA VAL A 380 14.77 -23.91 -27.12
C VAL A 380 15.72 -24.97 -27.69
N THR A 381 15.19 -25.94 -28.42
CA THR A 381 16.00 -27.03 -28.98
C THR A 381 15.90 -27.08 -30.51
N ALA A 382 16.78 -27.83 -31.17
CA ALA A 382 16.74 -28.08 -32.62
C ALA A 382 16.64 -26.82 -33.54
N LEU A 383 17.27 -25.70 -33.16
CA LEU A 383 17.30 -24.47 -33.97
C LEU A 383 18.03 -24.71 -35.31
N GLN A 384 17.32 -24.48 -36.42
CA GLN A 384 17.77 -24.76 -37.78
C GLN A 384 17.27 -23.73 -38.79
N LYS A 385 18.03 -23.57 -39.88
CA LYS A 385 17.63 -22.79 -41.06
C LYS A 385 16.88 -23.67 -42.05
N LYS A 386 15.77 -23.19 -42.62
CA LYS A 386 14.94 -23.94 -43.57
C LYS A 386 15.08 -23.45 -45.00
N THR A 387 14.79 -22.19 -45.24
CA THR A 387 14.90 -21.56 -46.56
C THR A 387 15.78 -20.33 -46.46
N GLN A 388 16.57 -20.10 -47.51
CA GLN A 388 17.50 -18.97 -47.60
C GLN A 388 17.31 -18.34 -48.99
N THR A 389 16.83 -17.10 -49.02
CA THR A 389 16.71 -16.29 -50.23
C THR A 389 17.74 -15.17 -50.20
N ASN A 390 17.73 -14.28 -51.19
CA ASN A 390 18.62 -13.12 -51.20
C ASN A 390 18.23 -12.05 -50.17
N ASN A 391 17.00 -12.06 -49.67
CA ASN A 391 16.52 -11.05 -48.72
C ASN A 391 15.84 -11.63 -47.47
N SER A 392 15.79 -12.95 -47.32
CA SER A 392 15.13 -13.57 -46.18
C SER A 392 15.73 -14.91 -45.78
N ILE A 393 15.64 -15.23 -44.50
CA ILE A 393 16.06 -16.53 -43.92
C ILE A 393 14.93 -17.02 -42.99
N ALA A 394 14.42 -18.22 -43.27
CA ALA A 394 13.45 -18.89 -42.41
C ALA A 394 14.14 -19.76 -41.36
N LEU A 395 13.80 -19.54 -40.10
CA LEU A 395 14.27 -20.27 -38.93
C LEU A 395 13.15 -21.16 -38.38
N GLN A 396 13.52 -22.33 -37.86
CA GLN A 396 12.62 -23.22 -37.13
C GLN A 396 13.36 -23.81 -35.92
N TRP A 397 12.66 -24.01 -34.82
CA TRP A 397 13.16 -24.67 -33.61
C TRP A 397 12.07 -25.58 -33.01
N GLU A 398 12.41 -26.29 -31.95
CA GLU A 398 11.48 -27.06 -31.12
C GLU A 398 11.27 -26.35 -29.79
N ALA A 399 10.02 -26.37 -29.31
CA ALA A 399 9.65 -25.81 -28.02
C ALA A 399 10.40 -26.56 -26.89
N PRO A 400 10.78 -25.88 -25.79
CA PRO A 400 11.33 -26.54 -24.61
C PRO A 400 10.37 -27.58 -24.05
N ALA A 401 10.88 -28.63 -23.40
CA ALA A 401 10.09 -29.70 -22.79
C ALA A 401 9.42 -29.29 -21.46
N ASP A 402 8.90 -28.06 -21.42
CA ASP A 402 8.31 -27.47 -20.23
C ASP A 402 6.80 -27.73 -20.18
N PRO A 403 6.19 -27.88 -18.99
CA PRO A 403 4.77 -28.23 -18.85
C PRO A 403 3.79 -27.26 -19.55
N ARG A 404 4.23 -26.03 -19.80
CA ARG A 404 3.43 -24.93 -20.34
C ARG A 404 4.09 -24.24 -21.54
N ALA A 405 4.95 -24.95 -22.27
CA ALA A 405 5.68 -24.41 -23.41
C ALA A 405 4.79 -23.86 -24.53
N GLN A 406 3.52 -24.32 -24.64
CA GLN A 406 2.57 -23.78 -25.61
C GLN A 406 2.18 -22.31 -25.37
N PHE A 407 2.50 -21.75 -24.21
CA PHE A 407 2.19 -20.37 -23.85
C PHE A 407 3.42 -19.46 -23.82
N TYR A 408 4.54 -19.91 -24.38
CA TYR A 408 5.78 -19.14 -24.46
C TYR A 408 5.73 -18.18 -25.64
N MET A 409 6.40 -17.04 -25.47
CA MET A 409 6.72 -16.13 -26.55
C MET A 409 8.19 -16.37 -26.92
N TYR A 410 8.48 -16.69 -28.16
CA TYR A 410 9.84 -16.85 -28.63
C TYR A 410 10.35 -15.53 -29.19
N TRP A 411 11.53 -15.12 -28.76
CA TRP A 411 12.21 -13.95 -29.29
C TRP A 411 13.33 -14.38 -30.22
N VAL A 412 13.42 -13.70 -31.34
CA VAL A 412 14.44 -13.90 -32.37
C VAL A 412 15.22 -12.61 -32.51
N ARG A 413 16.52 -12.66 -32.25
CA ARG A 413 17.45 -11.56 -32.48
C ARG A 413 18.37 -11.92 -33.64
N TRP A 414 18.67 -10.97 -34.51
CA TRP A 414 19.68 -11.16 -35.55
C TRP A 414 20.60 -9.95 -35.68
N ALA A 415 21.84 -10.24 -36.03
CA ALA A 415 22.86 -9.23 -36.26
C ALA A 415 23.75 -9.66 -37.42
N ARG A 416 24.20 -8.67 -38.19
CA ARG A 416 25.15 -8.92 -39.29
C ARG A 416 26.43 -9.55 -38.73
N GLY A 417 26.78 -10.70 -39.28
CA GLY A 417 28.02 -11.39 -38.99
C GLY A 417 29.20 -10.58 -39.51
N VAL A 418 30.28 -10.48 -38.73
CA VAL A 418 31.52 -9.84 -39.18
C VAL A 418 32.12 -10.73 -40.27
N ASP A 419 32.30 -10.17 -41.45
CA ASP A 419 33.00 -10.81 -42.56
C ASP A 419 34.45 -11.10 -42.13
N PRO A 420 34.94 -12.35 -42.15
CA PRO A 420 36.31 -12.68 -41.76
C PRO A 420 37.40 -11.95 -42.57
N GLN A 421 37.04 -11.25 -43.65
CA GLN A 421 37.95 -10.59 -44.58
C GLN A 421 37.88 -9.05 -44.58
N LYS A 422 37.05 -8.43 -43.75
CA LYS A 422 37.01 -6.97 -43.55
C LYS A 422 37.25 -6.63 -42.08
N GLU A 423 38.49 -6.78 -41.64
CA GLU A 423 38.97 -6.02 -40.48
C GLU A 423 39.14 -4.57 -40.91
N THR A 424 38.14 -3.74 -40.58
CA THR A 424 38.23 -2.38 -40.02
C THR A 424 36.98 -1.59 -40.42
N ASP A 425 35.98 -1.56 -39.54
CA ASP A 425 35.15 -0.37 -39.36
C ASP A 425 34.87 -0.18 -37.86
N PRO A 426 35.55 0.78 -37.19
CA PRO A 426 35.40 1.01 -35.75
C PRO A 426 34.15 1.81 -35.36
N GLN A 427 33.24 2.18 -36.27
CA GLN A 427 32.11 3.08 -35.94
C GLN A 427 30.74 2.67 -36.49
N GLY A 428 30.56 1.44 -36.97
CA GLY A 428 29.24 0.92 -37.31
C GLY A 428 28.46 0.46 -36.06
N HIS A 429 27.50 1.26 -35.60
CA HIS A 429 26.49 0.80 -34.64
C HIS A 429 25.84 -0.49 -35.16
N LYS A 430 26.16 -1.64 -34.56
CA LYS A 430 25.38 -2.88 -34.73
C LYS A 430 24.01 -2.63 -34.11
N VAL A 431 23.03 -2.33 -34.94
CA VAL A 431 21.63 -2.37 -34.51
C VAL A 431 21.26 -3.85 -34.51
N ASP A 432 21.22 -4.45 -33.33
CA ASP A 432 20.63 -5.78 -33.15
C ASP A 432 19.13 -5.63 -33.40
N GLU A 433 18.63 -6.26 -34.47
CA GLU A 433 17.21 -6.31 -34.76
C GLU A 433 16.59 -7.47 -33.98
N ILE A 434 15.35 -7.28 -33.54
CA ILE A 434 14.65 -8.22 -32.69
C ILE A 434 13.17 -8.33 -33.10
N ALA A 435 12.66 -9.55 -33.08
CA ALA A 435 11.25 -9.85 -33.27
C ALA A 435 10.80 -10.91 -32.25
N ASN A 436 9.50 -11.11 -32.17
CA ASN A 436 8.91 -12.18 -31.38
C ASN A 436 7.81 -12.91 -32.15
N THR A 437 7.52 -14.14 -31.72
CA THR A 437 6.51 -15.01 -32.30
C THR A 437 6.03 -16.02 -31.25
N SER A 438 4.75 -16.41 -31.31
CA SER A 438 4.21 -17.54 -30.54
C SER A 438 4.46 -18.88 -31.21
N GLU A 439 4.89 -18.87 -32.48
CA GLU A 439 5.16 -20.06 -33.27
C GLU A 439 6.61 -20.53 -33.07
N THR A 440 6.87 -21.81 -33.36
CA THR A 440 8.24 -22.38 -33.30
C THR A 440 9.04 -22.15 -34.58
N TRP A 441 8.69 -21.12 -35.34
CA TRP A 441 9.36 -20.71 -36.56
C TRP A 441 9.22 -19.20 -36.77
N TYR A 442 10.16 -18.63 -37.52
CA TYR A 442 10.13 -17.21 -37.89
C TYR A 442 10.88 -16.97 -39.20
N VAL A 443 10.34 -16.10 -40.06
CA VAL A 443 11.01 -15.67 -41.29
C VAL A 443 11.55 -14.27 -41.08
N VAL A 444 12.88 -14.16 -41.09
CA VAL A 444 13.55 -12.87 -41.04
C VAL A 444 13.61 -12.33 -42.46
N GLU A 445 13.01 -11.18 -42.70
CA GLU A 445 12.91 -10.53 -44.02
C GLU A 445 13.78 -9.26 -44.09
N ALA A 446 13.83 -8.63 -45.27
CA ALA A 446 14.59 -7.41 -45.53
C ALA A 446 16.10 -7.51 -45.21
N LEU A 447 16.66 -8.72 -45.28
CA LEU A 447 18.09 -8.96 -45.12
C LEU A 447 18.86 -8.52 -46.38
N GLU A 448 20.13 -8.15 -46.20
CA GLU A 448 20.97 -7.78 -47.33
C GLU A 448 21.43 -9.03 -48.10
N PRO A 449 21.40 -9.02 -49.45
CA PRO A 449 21.93 -10.11 -50.27
C PRO A 449 23.40 -10.43 -50.00
N GLY A 450 23.75 -11.71 -50.12
CA GLY A 450 25.12 -12.21 -49.97
C GLY A 450 25.78 -11.84 -48.64
N THR A 451 25.03 -11.85 -47.54
CA THR A 451 25.50 -11.37 -46.23
C THR A 451 25.33 -12.45 -45.14
N PRO A 452 26.35 -12.71 -44.30
CA PRO A 452 26.23 -13.61 -43.16
C PRO A 452 25.54 -12.93 -41.97
N TYR A 453 24.70 -13.68 -41.25
CA TYR A 453 23.98 -13.24 -40.05
C TYR A 453 24.13 -14.24 -38.90
N ASN A 454 24.22 -13.71 -37.68
CA ASN A 454 24.08 -14.47 -36.43
C ASN A 454 22.64 -14.31 -35.93
N PHE A 455 21.93 -15.42 -35.76
CA PHE A 455 20.59 -15.49 -35.19
C PHE A 455 20.67 -16.03 -33.77
N SER A 456 19.89 -15.47 -32.86
CA SER A 456 19.74 -15.90 -31.46
C SER A 456 18.26 -16.07 -31.16
N VAL A 457 17.87 -17.19 -30.55
CA VAL A 457 16.48 -17.50 -30.21
C VAL A 457 16.38 -17.90 -28.74
N TRP A 458 15.43 -17.32 -28.01
CA TRP A 458 15.11 -17.72 -26.64
C TRP A 458 13.60 -17.69 -26.40
N ALA A 459 13.14 -18.48 -25.42
CA ALA A 459 11.77 -18.44 -24.96
C ALA A 459 11.61 -17.44 -23.81
N GLU A 460 10.48 -16.76 -23.73
CA GLU A 460 10.10 -15.88 -22.63
C GLU A 460 8.71 -16.26 -22.11
N LYS A 461 8.57 -16.25 -20.78
CA LYS A 461 7.28 -16.36 -20.11
C LYS A 461 7.17 -15.37 -18.97
N SER A 462 6.05 -14.64 -18.90
CA SER A 462 5.75 -13.69 -17.82
C SER A 462 6.86 -12.65 -17.59
N GLY A 463 7.53 -12.19 -18.66
CA GLY A 463 8.62 -11.22 -18.60
C GLY A 463 9.99 -11.79 -18.24
N VAL A 464 10.13 -13.10 -18.09
CA VAL A 464 11.40 -13.77 -17.76
C VAL A 464 11.93 -14.52 -18.98
N ALA A 465 13.10 -14.10 -19.46
CA ALA A 465 13.78 -14.71 -20.58
C ALA A 465 14.54 -15.98 -20.16
N GLY A 466 14.39 -17.04 -20.95
CA GLY A 466 15.17 -18.27 -20.85
C GLY A 466 16.55 -18.15 -21.47
N SER A 467 17.26 -19.28 -21.51
CA SER A 467 18.56 -19.36 -22.17
C SER A 467 18.45 -19.21 -23.69
N THR A 468 19.51 -18.71 -24.33
CA THR A 468 19.54 -18.35 -25.76
C THR A 468 20.30 -19.37 -26.60
N GLN A 469 19.64 -19.98 -27.57
CA GLN A 469 20.29 -20.73 -28.66
C GLN A 469 20.73 -19.79 -29.77
N SER A 470 21.80 -20.14 -30.51
CA SER A 470 22.28 -19.31 -31.63
C SER A 470 22.66 -20.13 -32.86
N LEU A 471 22.43 -19.55 -34.05
CA LEU A 471 22.67 -20.16 -35.35
C LEU A 471 23.28 -19.13 -36.31
N ARG A 472 24.22 -19.57 -37.17
CA ARG A 472 24.77 -18.75 -38.27
C ARG A 472 24.19 -19.15 -39.62
N ALA A 473 23.77 -18.17 -40.41
CA ALA A 473 23.31 -18.40 -41.79
C ALA A 473 23.52 -17.16 -42.67
N SER A 474 23.68 -17.38 -43.97
CA SER A 474 23.90 -16.32 -44.97
C SER A 474 22.72 -16.19 -45.92
N THR A 475 22.43 -14.99 -46.40
CA THR A 475 21.49 -14.79 -47.51
C THR A 475 22.12 -15.23 -48.83
N ALA A 476 21.28 -15.65 -49.78
CA ALA A 476 21.73 -15.93 -51.14
C ALA A 476 22.25 -14.63 -51.80
N PRO A 477 23.19 -14.74 -52.77
CA PRO A 477 23.68 -13.57 -53.48
C PRO A 477 22.63 -13.04 -54.48
N ASP A 478 22.77 -11.79 -54.89
CA ASP A 478 21.97 -11.24 -55.98
C ASP A 478 22.43 -11.73 -57.36
N PRO A 479 21.50 -11.83 -58.34
CA PRO A 479 21.86 -12.15 -59.71
C PRO A 479 22.67 -11.03 -60.35
N VAL A 480 23.61 -11.39 -61.23
CA VAL A 480 24.33 -10.41 -62.06
C VAL A 480 23.43 -9.86 -63.17
N THR A 481 23.84 -8.74 -63.79
CA THR A 481 23.24 -8.29 -65.06
C THR A 481 24.27 -8.41 -66.16
N ILE A 482 23.98 -9.18 -67.21
CA ILE A 482 24.83 -9.27 -68.40
C ILE A 482 24.75 -7.92 -69.14
N THR A 483 25.86 -7.19 -69.21
CA THR A 483 25.92 -5.82 -69.77
C THR A 483 26.22 -5.81 -71.25
N SER A 484 27.01 -6.78 -71.70
CA SER A 484 27.39 -6.89 -73.10
C SER A 484 27.61 -8.34 -73.48
N CYS A 485 27.22 -8.66 -74.71
CA CYS A 485 27.57 -9.89 -75.37
C CYS A 485 27.94 -9.60 -76.82
N THR A 486 29.23 -9.69 -77.14
CA THR A 486 29.76 -9.35 -78.47
C THR A 486 30.45 -10.57 -79.10
N SER A 487 30.33 -10.72 -80.42
CA SER A 487 31.04 -11.77 -81.14
C SER A 487 32.53 -11.46 -81.21
N THR A 488 33.37 -12.48 -81.11
CA THR A 488 34.78 -12.36 -81.48
C THR A 488 34.94 -12.31 -83.00
N SER A 489 35.99 -11.65 -83.49
CA SER A 489 36.33 -11.58 -84.92
C SER A 489 36.39 -12.97 -85.56
N GLY A 490 35.63 -13.18 -86.63
CA GLY A 490 35.54 -14.46 -87.34
C GLY A 490 34.34 -15.34 -86.97
N GLY A 491 33.54 -14.97 -85.95
CA GLY A 491 32.26 -15.61 -85.65
C GLY A 491 32.33 -16.92 -84.85
N TYR A 492 33.50 -17.32 -84.32
CA TYR A 492 33.68 -18.59 -83.60
C TYR A 492 33.68 -18.47 -82.06
N GLY A 493 33.25 -17.34 -81.52
CA GLY A 493 33.30 -17.08 -80.08
C GLY A 493 32.50 -15.86 -79.66
N LEU A 494 32.28 -15.76 -78.35
CA LEU A 494 31.56 -14.67 -77.71
C LEU A 494 32.43 -14.06 -76.59
N VAL A 495 32.27 -12.76 -76.37
CA VAL A 495 32.82 -12.03 -75.24
C VAL A 495 31.64 -11.54 -74.40
N LEU A 496 31.58 -11.98 -73.16
CA LEU A 496 30.55 -11.62 -72.20
C LEU A 496 31.12 -10.75 -71.09
N THR A 497 30.36 -9.73 -70.71
CA THR A 497 30.69 -8.87 -69.58
C THR A 497 29.42 -8.69 -68.75
N TRP A 498 29.55 -8.69 -67.43
CA TRP A 498 28.42 -8.52 -66.50
C TRP A 498 28.77 -7.64 -65.31
N THR A 499 27.75 -7.03 -64.72
CA THR A 499 27.89 -6.21 -63.52
C THR A 499 28.26 -7.03 -62.29
N CYS A 500 28.86 -6.36 -61.31
CA CYS A 500 29.06 -6.93 -60.00
C CYS A 500 27.78 -6.87 -59.18
N PRO A 501 27.30 -8.01 -58.64
CA PRO A 501 26.10 -8.01 -57.84
C PRO A 501 26.37 -7.25 -56.53
N PRO A 502 25.40 -6.49 -56.01
CA PRO A 502 25.53 -5.88 -54.69
C PRO A 502 25.60 -6.98 -53.62
N GLY A 503 26.42 -6.76 -52.58
CA GLY A 503 26.64 -7.75 -51.51
C GLY A 503 27.82 -8.71 -51.74
N GLY A 504 27.86 -9.80 -50.96
CA GLY A 504 28.91 -10.81 -51.04
C GLY A 504 28.73 -11.77 -52.22
N TYR A 505 29.84 -12.06 -52.92
CA TYR A 505 29.92 -13.08 -53.97
C TYR A 505 31.33 -13.68 -54.00
N GLN A 506 31.43 -14.99 -54.27
CA GLN A 506 32.71 -15.72 -54.27
C GLN A 506 33.12 -16.20 -55.67
N ALA A 507 32.14 -16.54 -56.51
CA ALA A 507 32.37 -17.07 -57.86
C ALA A 507 31.12 -16.86 -58.74
N PHE A 508 31.28 -17.07 -60.05
CA PHE A 508 30.18 -17.10 -61.02
C PHE A 508 30.20 -18.42 -61.80
N GLU A 509 29.03 -18.99 -62.11
CA GLU A 509 28.90 -20.14 -63.01
C GLU A 509 28.41 -19.64 -64.38
N LEU A 510 29.27 -19.67 -65.40
CA LEU A 510 28.94 -19.29 -66.78
C LEU A 510 28.57 -20.53 -67.61
N GLN A 511 27.49 -20.45 -68.38
CA GLN A 511 27.10 -21.50 -69.32
C GLN A 511 26.65 -20.91 -70.66
N VAL A 512 27.29 -21.34 -71.76
CA VAL A 512 27.02 -20.89 -73.13
C VAL A 512 27.14 -22.08 -74.09
N GLY A 513 26.14 -22.31 -74.95
CA GLY A 513 26.22 -23.37 -75.98
C GLY A 513 26.42 -24.79 -75.44
N GLY A 514 26.00 -25.06 -74.20
CA GLY A 514 26.21 -26.33 -73.51
C GLY A 514 27.53 -26.45 -72.75
N GLN A 515 28.48 -25.53 -72.95
CA GLN A 515 29.74 -25.47 -72.22
C GLN A 515 29.53 -24.77 -70.87
N ARG A 516 29.92 -25.40 -69.76
CA ARG A 516 29.90 -24.82 -68.40
C ARG A 516 31.30 -24.46 -67.98
N SER A 517 31.49 -23.24 -67.48
CA SER A 517 32.79 -22.73 -67.04
C SER A 517 32.63 -21.96 -65.72
N PRO A 518 33.23 -22.43 -64.61
CA PRO A 518 33.29 -21.65 -63.39
C PRO A 518 34.21 -20.44 -63.60
N GLN A 519 33.84 -19.32 -62.99
CA GLN A 519 34.54 -18.05 -63.08
C GLN A 519 34.82 -17.53 -61.68
N ASP A 520 36.04 -17.05 -61.46
CA ASP A 520 36.44 -16.49 -60.18
C ASP A 520 35.80 -15.12 -59.94
N ARG A 521 35.84 -14.68 -58.68
CA ARG A 521 35.42 -13.33 -58.26
C ARG A 521 36.02 -12.22 -59.13
N ALA A 522 37.24 -12.42 -59.64
CA ALA A 522 37.97 -11.45 -60.45
C ALA A 522 37.39 -11.23 -61.85
N SER A 523 36.52 -12.12 -62.35
CA SER A 523 35.84 -12.01 -63.65
C SER A 523 34.72 -10.95 -63.64
N CYS A 524 34.36 -10.46 -62.46
CA CYS A 524 33.36 -9.42 -62.28
C CYS A 524 33.71 -8.13 -63.02
N GLY A 525 32.80 -7.61 -63.85
CA GLY A 525 33.04 -6.39 -64.64
C GLY A 525 34.14 -6.51 -65.69
N LYS A 526 34.63 -7.72 -65.99
CA LYS A 526 35.65 -7.98 -67.00
C LYS A 526 35.10 -8.81 -68.15
N ASP A 527 35.76 -8.69 -69.29
CA ASP A 527 35.44 -9.44 -70.49
C ASP A 527 35.86 -10.92 -70.33
N VAL A 528 34.88 -11.81 -70.39
CA VAL A 528 35.08 -13.27 -70.35
C VAL A 528 34.81 -13.85 -71.73
N ARG A 529 35.83 -14.52 -72.29
CA ARG A 529 35.77 -15.09 -73.64
C ARG A 529 35.30 -16.54 -73.60
N VAL A 530 34.36 -16.87 -74.48
CA VAL A 530 33.90 -18.24 -74.79
C VAL A 530 34.24 -18.52 -76.24
N SER A 531 35.01 -19.56 -76.48
CA SER A 531 35.48 -19.97 -77.82
C SER A 531 34.77 -21.25 -78.29
N ASP A 532 35.09 -21.73 -79.48
CA ASP A 532 34.59 -22.98 -80.06
C ASP A 532 33.08 -23.00 -80.36
N LEU A 533 32.51 -21.83 -80.67
CA LEU A 533 31.11 -21.67 -81.09
C LEU A 533 30.97 -21.69 -82.62
N GLN A 534 29.78 -22.04 -83.12
CA GLN A 534 29.46 -22.04 -84.56
C GLN A 534 29.03 -20.63 -85.02
N PRO A 535 29.50 -20.15 -86.19
CA PRO A 535 29.14 -18.83 -86.71
C PRO A 535 27.69 -18.75 -87.18
N ALA A 536 27.14 -17.54 -87.19
CA ALA A 536 25.74 -17.24 -87.55
C ALA A 536 24.67 -18.00 -86.73
N GLN A 537 24.99 -18.42 -85.49
CA GLN A 537 24.03 -19.00 -84.54
C GLN A 537 23.70 -18.07 -83.37
N SER A 538 22.59 -18.36 -82.69
CA SER A 538 22.21 -17.74 -81.43
C SER A 538 22.47 -18.69 -80.27
N TYR A 539 23.17 -18.21 -79.25
CA TYR A 539 23.45 -18.94 -78.02
C TYR A 539 22.76 -18.27 -76.84
N GLU A 540 22.08 -19.04 -76.01
CA GLU A 540 21.66 -18.56 -74.69
C GLU A 540 22.86 -18.62 -73.75
N ALA A 541 23.31 -17.47 -73.28
CA ALA A 541 24.35 -17.35 -72.27
C ALA A 541 23.71 -17.14 -70.91
N THR A 542 24.10 -17.95 -69.92
CA THR A 542 23.60 -17.85 -68.55
C THR A 542 24.75 -17.66 -67.56
N VAL A 543 24.59 -16.73 -66.62
CA VAL A 543 25.55 -16.48 -65.54
C VAL A 543 24.82 -16.57 -64.19
N ARG A 544 25.32 -17.40 -63.27
CA ARG A 544 24.80 -17.50 -61.89
C ARG A 544 25.84 -17.01 -60.89
N THR A 545 25.44 -16.13 -59.98
CA THR A 545 26.27 -15.75 -58.83
C THR A 545 26.26 -16.84 -57.77
N VAL A 546 27.40 -17.12 -57.16
CA VAL A 546 27.55 -18.06 -56.04
C VAL A 546 28.13 -17.33 -54.81
N TRP A 547 27.58 -17.61 -53.63
CA TRP A 547 28.04 -17.10 -52.33
C TRP A 547 27.70 -18.09 -51.22
N ASP A 548 28.67 -18.46 -50.37
CA ASP A 548 28.47 -19.38 -49.23
C ASP A 548 27.70 -20.67 -49.58
N GLY A 549 27.97 -21.22 -50.77
CA GLY A 549 27.30 -22.41 -51.32
C GLY A 549 25.88 -22.18 -51.87
N LEU A 550 25.31 -20.99 -51.71
CA LEU A 550 24.02 -20.57 -52.27
C LEU A 550 24.20 -20.03 -53.69
N ARG A 551 23.18 -20.23 -54.53
CA ARG A 551 23.17 -19.82 -55.93
C ARG A 551 22.04 -18.82 -56.19
N ALA A 552 22.35 -17.71 -56.86
CA ALA A 552 21.34 -16.79 -57.37
C ALA A 552 20.59 -17.39 -58.57
N PRO A 553 19.39 -16.86 -58.90
CA PRO A 553 18.78 -17.10 -60.21
C PRO A 553 19.74 -16.79 -61.36
N ALA A 554 19.68 -17.55 -62.45
CA ALA A 554 20.55 -17.33 -63.61
C ALA A 554 20.13 -16.07 -64.35
N ALA A 555 21.06 -15.16 -64.55
CA ALA A 555 20.92 -14.09 -65.53
C ALA A 555 21.14 -14.70 -66.92
N SER A 556 20.19 -14.51 -67.85
CA SER A 556 20.30 -15.02 -69.21
C SER A 556 20.27 -13.91 -70.24
N MET A 557 21.02 -14.09 -71.33
CA MET A 557 21.00 -13.20 -72.49
C MET A 557 21.24 -14.02 -73.76
N THR A 558 20.48 -13.74 -74.81
CA THR A 558 20.72 -14.33 -76.13
C THR A 558 21.82 -13.56 -76.82
N CYS A 559 22.88 -14.29 -77.16
CA CYS A 559 24.06 -13.78 -77.84
C CYS A 559 24.11 -14.29 -79.28
N HIS A 560 24.62 -13.48 -80.19
CA HIS A 560 24.73 -13.83 -81.61
C HIS A 560 26.19 -13.82 -82.04
N THR A 561 26.63 -14.90 -82.68
CA THR A 561 27.92 -14.95 -83.37
C THR A 561 27.81 -14.31 -84.75
N GLU A 562 28.81 -13.51 -85.14
CA GLU A 562 28.83 -12.78 -86.41
C GLU A 562 28.73 -13.71 -87.64
N SER A 563 28.09 -13.18 -88.69
CA SER A 563 27.89 -13.82 -90.00
C SER A 563 28.86 -13.33 -91.08
N ALA A 564 29.84 -12.49 -90.71
CA ALA A 564 30.75 -11.81 -91.64
C ALA A 564 31.53 -12.77 -92.57
N GLY A 565 31.81 -14.01 -92.14
CA GLY A 565 32.42 -15.04 -92.98
C GLY A 565 31.51 -15.63 -94.07
N VAL A 566 30.19 -15.52 -93.94
CA VAL A 566 29.20 -16.11 -94.88
C VAL A 566 28.61 -15.05 -95.82
N ILE A 567 28.63 -13.77 -95.44
CA ILE A 567 27.90 -12.70 -96.12
C ILE A 567 28.74 -11.96 -97.19
N ALA A 568 30.07 -12.08 -97.18
CA ALA A 568 30.93 -11.48 -98.22
C ALA A 568 30.66 -12.03 -99.65
N GLY A 569 30.05 -13.22 -99.79
CA GLY A 569 29.69 -13.80 -101.08
C GLY A 569 28.30 -13.39 -101.61
N ALA A 570 27.37 -12.97 -100.75
CA ALA A 570 25.96 -12.73 -101.14
C ALA A 570 25.65 -11.25 -101.43
N ILE A 571 26.45 -10.31 -100.90
CA ILE A 571 26.18 -8.86 -100.97
C ILE A 571 26.50 -8.25 -102.35
N VAL A 572 27.36 -8.85 -103.17
CA VAL A 572 27.68 -8.33 -104.52
C VAL A 572 26.52 -8.56 -105.53
N GLY A 573 25.66 -9.55 -105.31
CA GLY A 573 24.57 -9.89 -106.24
C GLY A 573 23.25 -9.13 -106.02
N VAL A 574 22.97 -8.67 -104.80
CA VAL A 574 21.64 -8.12 -104.44
C VAL A 574 21.60 -6.59 -104.45
N LEU A 575 22.76 -5.93 -104.32
CA LEU A 575 22.88 -4.45 -104.33
C LEU A 575 22.69 -3.81 -105.72
N LEU A 576 22.65 -4.59 -106.80
CA LEU A 576 22.38 -4.11 -108.17
C LEU A 576 20.88 -4.12 -108.54
N PHE A 577 20.03 -4.79 -107.77
CA PHE A 577 18.61 -5.00 -108.13
C PHE A 577 17.63 -4.11 -107.34
N LEU A 578 18.00 -3.67 -106.13
CA LEU A 578 17.09 -2.95 -105.23
C LEU A 578 17.19 -1.42 -105.30
N THR A 579 18.12 -0.88 -106.08
CA THR A 579 18.23 0.57 -106.34
C THR A 579 17.20 1.09 -107.35
N LEU A 580 16.48 0.20 -108.05
CA LEU A 580 15.56 0.57 -109.15
C LEU A 580 14.08 0.68 -108.76
N VAL A 581 13.67 0.25 -107.56
CA VAL A 581 12.23 0.15 -107.19
C VAL A 581 11.84 1.01 -105.98
N GLY A 582 12.80 1.58 -105.25
CA GLY A 582 12.53 2.29 -103.99
C GLY A 582 12.21 3.78 -104.08
N LEU A 583 12.06 4.37 -105.27
CA LEU A 583 11.82 5.81 -105.45
C LEU A 583 10.32 6.21 -105.46
N LEU A 584 9.37 5.27 -105.30
CA LEU A 584 7.93 5.53 -105.48
C LEU A 584 7.09 5.64 -104.19
N VAL A 585 7.63 5.37 -102.99
CA VAL A 585 6.81 5.44 -101.75
C VAL A 585 7.12 6.70 -100.90
N PHE A 586 7.71 7.71 -101.56
CA PHE A 586 8.03 9.04 -101.03
C PHE A 586 6.81 9.91 -100.66
N PHE A 587 5.57 9.50 -100.94
CA PHE A 587 4.40 10.24 -100.49
C PHE A 587 3.28 9.29 -100.08
N LEU A 588 3.07 9.13 -98.77
CA LEU A 588 1.80 9.49 -98.11
C LEU A 588 1.82 9.16 -96.60
N ARG A 589 2.11 10.22 -95.84
CA ARG A 589 1.45 10.63 -94.57
C ARG A 589 1.63 9.73 -93.34
N ARG A 590 2.42 10.19 -92.36
CA ARG A 590 2.00 11.09 -91.24
C ARG A 590 0.86 10.52 -90.39
N TYR A 591 1.16 10.15 -89.15
CA TYR A 591 0.43 10.68 -87.99
C TYR A 591 1.25 10.59 -86.69
N LYS A 592 0.97 11.51 -85.78
CA LYS A 592 1.78 11.95 -84.61
C LYS A 592 0.93 11.73 -83.36
N LYS A 593 1.46 11.20 -82.24
CA LYS A 593 1.08 11.66 -80.89
C LYS A 593 2.03 11.19 -79.78
N SER A 594 2.34 12.15 -78.92
CA SER A 594 3.10 12.05 -77.67
C SER A 594 2.15 11.66 -76.53
N LEU A 595 2.61 10.79 -75.63
CA LEU A 595 1.96 10.46 -74.36
C LEU A 595 2.52 11.38 -73.27
N LYS A 596 1.61 12.12 -72.63
CA LYS A 596 1.81 12.83 -71.37
C LYS A 596 1.35 11.93 -70.23
N GLU A 597 2.06 12.01 -69.11
CA GLU A 597 1.64 11.52 -67.79
C GLU A 597 0.24 12.02 -67.42
N PRO A 598 -0.58 11.21 -66.72
CA PRO A 598 -1.71 11.73 -65.98
C PRO A 598 -1.24 12.27 -64.63
N ALA A 599 -1.34 13.57 -64.45
CA ALA A 599 -1.37 14.21 -63.15
C ALA A 599 -2.60 13.69 -62.38
N LEU A 600 -2.37 12.98 -61.27
CA LEU A 600 -3.42 12.54 -60.37
C LEU A 600 -3.96 13.75 -59.60
N SER A 601 -5.15 14.18 -59.96
CA SER A 601 -5.90 15.26 -59.32
C SER A 601 -6.27 14.88 -57.88
N PHE A 602 -5.49 15.32 -56.90
CA PHE A 602 -5.84 15.21 -55.48
C PHE A 602 -6.55 16.47 -55.01
N ARG A 603 -7.86 16.37 -54.81
CA ARG A 603 -8.62 17.04 -53.74
C ARG A 603 -10.10 16.70 -53.81
N ARG A 604 -10.59 16.02 -52.77
CA ARG A 604 -11.78 16.35 -51.97
C ARG A 604 -12.02 15.19 -50.99
N ASP A 605 -12.69 15.50 -49.90
CA ASP A 605 -13.23 14.51 -48.98
C ASP A 605 -14.01 13.43 -49.76
N ILE A 606 -13.93 12.21 -49.27
CA ILE A 606 -14.39 11.01 -49.98
C ILE A 606 -15.86 10.77 -49.65
N PRO A 607 -16.77 10.71 -50.64
CA PRO A 607 -18.17 10.35 -50.40
C PRO A 607 -18.29 8.96 -49.76
N ALA A 608 -19.26 8.76 -48.87
CA ALA A 608 -19.51 7.49 -48.19
C ALA A 608 -19.65 6.30 -49.15
N ALA A 609 -20.29 6.52 -50.30
CA ALA A 609 -20.48 5.50 -51.34
C ALA A 609 -19.16 5.03 -51.97
N ASP A 610 -18.18 5.94 -52.09
CA ASP A 610 -16.90 5.68 -52.74
C ASP A 610 -15.82 5.23 -51.75
N PHE A 611 -16.10 5.30 -50.44
CA PHE A 611 -15.10 5.04 -49.40
C PHE A 611 -14.58 3.60 -49.42
N ALA A 612 -15.46 2.62 -49.69
CA ALA A 612 -15.04 1.22 -49.82
C ALA A 612 -14.10 0.99 -51.01
N ASP A 613 -14.31 1.70 -52.13
CA ASP A 613 -13.41 1.67 -53.28
C ASP A 613 -12.10 2.40 -53.02
N HIS A 614 -12.14 3.50 -52.27
CA HIS A 614 -10.93 4.19 -51.82
C HIS A 614 -10.05 3.26 -50.96
N VAL A 615 -10.62 2.59 -49.95
CA VAL A 615 -9.87 1.63 -49.12
C VAL A 615 -9.31 0.49 -49.97
N ARG A 616 -10.12 -0.15 -50.82
CA ARG A 616 -9.65 -1.23 -51.71
C ARG A 616 -8.51 -0.81 -52.64
N ARG A 617 -8.51 0.44 -53.12
CA ARG A 617 -7.43 0.96 -53.97
C ARG A 617 -6.15 1.16 -53.18
N ASN A 618 -6.25 1.71 -51.96
CA ASN A 618 -5.10 2.01 -51.13
C ASN A 618 -4.49 0.76 -50.46
N GLU A 619 -5.25 -0.33 -50.30
CA GLU A 619 -4.76 -1.64 -49.81
C GLU A 619 -3.95 -2.43 -50.85
N LYS A 620 -4.02 -2.07 -52.15
CA LYS A 620 -3.25 -2.75 -53.20
C LYS A 620 -1.75 -2.64 -52.97
N ASP A 621 -1.01 -3.59 -53.55
CA ASP A 621 0.45 -3.66 -53.53
C ASP A 621 1.05 -3.47 -52.13
N SER A 622 0.48 -4.19 -51.15
CA SER A 622 0.86 -4.13 -49.73
C SER A 622 0.65 -2.75 -49.09
N ASN A 623 -0.56 -2.19 -49.20
CA ASN A 623 -0.94 -0.87 -48.66
C ASN A 623 -0.19 0.32 -49.29
N CYS A 624 0.29 0.21 -50.53
CA CYS A 624 1.13 1.24 -51.15
C CYS A 624 0.48 2.63 -51.17
N GLY A 625 -0.84 2.69 -51.42
CA GLY A 625 -1.58 3.95 -51.44
C GLY A 625 -1.69 4.59 -50.04
N PHE A 626 -1.86 3.78 -49.00
CA PHE A 626 -1.85 4.27 -47.61
C PHE A 626 -0.45 4.73 -47.19
N ALA A 627 0.60 4.01 -47.58
CA ALA A 627 1.99 4.40 -47.33
C ALA A 627 2.31 5.76 -47.99
N GLU A 628 1.90 5.96 -49.25
CA GLU A 628 2.07 7.24 -49.95
C GLU A 628 1.32 8.39 -49.27
N GLU A 629 0.05 8.19 -48.90
CA GLU A 629 -0.73 9.20 -48.16
C GLU A 629 -0.09 9.52 -46.82
N TYR A 630 0.33 8.50 -46.07
CA TYR A 630 0.92 8.67 -44.75
C TYR A 630 2.29 9.36 -44.80
N GLN A 631 3.14 9.00 -45.76
CA GLN A 631 4.46 9.61 -45.94
C GLN A 631 4.35 11.12 -46.26
N ARG A 632 3.31 11.56 -46.98
CA ARG A 632 3.05 12.98 -47.22
C ARG A 632 2.72 13.76 -45.95
N LEU A 633 2.08 13.13 -44.96
CA LEU A 633 1.86 13.74 -43.64
C LEU A 633 3.17 14.00 -42.87
N ALA A 634 4.28 13.36 -43.25
CA ALA A 634 5.61 13.60 -42.67
C ALA A 634 6.35 14.78 -43.34
N LEU A 635 6.05 15.06 -44.61
CA LEU A 635 6.71 16.11 -45.41
C LEU A 635 6.21 17.53 -45.09
N GLU A 636 5.07 17.69 -44.41
CA GLU A 636 4.38 18.99 -44.25
C GLU A 636 4.51 19.63 -42.85
N SER A 637 5.23 19.03 -41.90
CA SER A 637 5.37 19.56 -40.53
C SER A 637 6.66 20.36 -40.35
N HIS A 638 6.75 21.58 -40.87
CA HIS A 638 7.91 22.46 -40.66
C HIS A 638 7.50 23.81 -40.07
N GLY A 639 8.06 24.14 -38.89
CA GLY A 639 8.24 25.54 -38.46
C GLY A 639 7.41 26.06 -37.27
N GLN A 640 6.65 25.22 -36.56
CA GLN A 640 5.90 25.71 -35.39
C GLN A 640 6.75 25.74 -34.13
N SER A 641 6.65 26.84 -33.38
CA SER A 641 7.44 27.09 -32.16
C SER A 641 7.05 26.13 -31.02
N GLN A 642 8.04 25.64 -30.28
CA GLN A 642 7.91 24.76 -29.11
C GLN A 642 8.77 25.28 -27.94
N THR A 643 9.01 26.59 -27.90
CA THR A 643 9.97 27.23 -26.99
C THR A 643 9.61 27.03 -25.52
N VAL A 644 8.32 27.03 -25.18
CA VAL A 644 7.88 26.83 -23.78
C VAL A 644 8.14 25.38 -23.36
N ALA A 645 7.87 24.42 -24.23
CA ALA A 645 8.11 23.00 -23.97
C ALA A 645 9.62 22.65 -23.85
N LEU A 646 10.46 23.40 -24.58
CA LEU A 646 11.91 23.26 -24.59
C LEU A 646 12.61 24.03 -23.46
N ALA A 647 11.90 24.88 -22.72
CA ALA A 647 12.47 25.63 -21.60
C ALA A 647 13.07 24.66 -20.54
N PRO A 648 14.25 24.97 -19.96
CA PRO A 648 14.93 24.08 -19.01
C PRO A 648 14.04 23.60 -17.86
N GLU A 649 13.24 24.49 -17.28
CA GLU A 649 12.29 24.23 -16.19
C GLU A 649 11.15 23.27 -16.58
N ASN A 650 10.84 23.14 -17.87
CA ASN A 650 9.74 22.32 -18.39
C ASN A 650 10.22 20.99 -18.98
N SER A 651 11.52 20.85 -19.25
CA SER A 651 12.11 19.67 -19.88
C SER A 651 11.76 18.36 -19.14
N ALA A 652 11.78 18.38 -17.81
CA ALA A 652 11.44 17.24 -16.94
C ALA A 652 9.93 16.93 -16.88
N LYS A 653 9.07 17.82 -17.37
CA LYS A 653 7.61 17.60 -17.45
C LYS A 653 7.20 16.87 -18.74
N ASN A 654 8.13 16.63 -19.65
CA ASN A 654 7.90 15.93 -20.91
C ASN A 654 8.28 14.46 -20.82
N ARG A 655 7.33 13.56 -21.13
CA ARG A 655 7.59 12.11 -21.13
C ARG A 655 8.54 11.70 -22.25
N TYR A 656 8.44 12.34 -23.41
CA TYR A 656 9.28 12.09 -24.58
C TYR A 656 9.85 13.38 -25.12
N ARG A 657 11.17 13.39 -25.37
CA ARG A 657 11.89 14.58 -25.88
C ARG A 657 11.44 15.01 -27.28
N ASN A 658 10.91 14.08 -28.07
CA ASN A 658 10.45 14.31 -29.44
C ASN A 658 8.93 14.52 -29.54
N VAL A 659 8.19 14.58 -28.42
CA VAL A 659 6.73 14.82 -28.43
C VAL A 659 6.43 16.03 -27.55
N LEU A 660 6.51 17.21 -28.16
CA LEU A 660 6.36 18.49 -27.48
C LEU A 660 5.15 19.25 -28.05
N PRO A 661 4.31 19.88 -27.21
CA PRO A 661 3.19 20.69 -27.69
C PRO A 661 3.72 21.93 -28.41
N TYR A 662 3.02 22.38 -29.45
CA TYR A 662 3.31 23.68 -30.07
C TYR A 662 2.84 24.82 -29.18
N ASP A 663 3.58 25.92 -29.15
CA ASP A 663 3.33 27.05 -28.26
C ASP A 663 1.95 27.69 -28.46
N TRP A 664 1.44 27.71 -29.71
CA TRP A 664 0.16 28.35 -30.03
C TRP A 664 -1.07 27.52 -29.62
N SER A 665 -0.93 26.19 -29.59
CA SER A 665 -2.02 25.25 -29.31
C SER A 665 -1.90 24.61 -27.92
N ARG A 666 -0.79 24.82 -27.20
CA ARG A 666 -0.59 24.26 -25.86
C ARG A 666 -1.71 24.69 -24.91
N VAL A 667 -2.03 23.83 -23.95
CA VAL A 667 -2.90 24.22 -22.84
C VAL A 667 -2.04 24.91 -21.78
N ALA A 668 -2.29 26.18 -21.52
CA ALA A 668 -1.62 26.94 -20.46
C ALA A 668 -2.43 26.84 -19.17
N LEU A 669 -1.79 26.39 -18.09
CA LEU A 669 -2.36 26.41 -16.74
C LEU A 669 -2.19 27.80 -16.10
N ARG A 670 -2.99 28.11 -15.08
CA ARG A 670 -2.81 29.32 -14.27
C ARG A 670 -1.45 29.30 -13.60
N THR A 671 -0.70 30.39 -13.71
CA THR A 671 0.63 30.52 -13.10
C THR A 671 0.54 30.48 -11.57
N LEU A 672 1.42 29.70 -10.94
CA LEU A 672 1.59 29.68 -9.49
C LEU A 672 2.75 30.61 -9.12
N GLY A 673 2.50 31.52 -8.18
CA GLY A 673 3.50 32.52 -7.75
C GLY A 673 4.79 31.87 -7.25
N GLY A 674 5.93 32.32 -7.76
CA GLY A 674 7.26 31.82 -7.36
C GLY A 674 7.68 30.47 -7.98
N ALA A 675 6.88 29.88 -8.86
CA ALA A 675 7.21 28.61 -9.54
C ALA A 675 7.35 28.81 -11.07
N PRO A 676 8.58 29.00 -11.60
CA PRO A 676 8.83 29.02 -13.04
C PRO A 676 8.33 27.74 -13.73
N GLY A 677 7.74 27.88 -14.92
CA GLY A 677 7.17 26.74 -15.66
C GLY A 677 5.87 26.15 -15.07
N SER A 678 5.23 26.83 -14.11
CA SER A 678 3.98 26.38 -13.49
C SER A 678 2.74 26.46 -14.38
N ASP A 679 2.80 27.22 -15.48
CA ASP A 679 1.77 27.29 -16.53
C ASP A 679 1.89 26.15 -17.54
N TYR A 680 2.99 25.39 -17.51
CA TYR A 680 3.29 24.40 -18.51
C TYR A 680 2.77 23.01 -18.12
N ILE A 681 2.05 22.42 -19.07
CA ILE A 681 1.75 20.99 -19.14
C ILE A 681 1.89 20.53 -20.59
N ASN A 682 2.35 19.30 -20.82
CA ASN A 682 2.45 18.73 -22.16
C ASN A 682 1.07 18.29 -22.68
N ALA A 683 0.26 19.28 -23.07
CA ALA A 683 -1.07 19.12 -23.62
C ALA A 683 -1.32 20.15 -24.73
N SER A 684 -2.13 19.80 -25.71
CA SER A 684 -2.54 20.68 -26.81
C SER A 684 -4.05 20.64 -26.99
N PHE A 685 -4.67 21.79 -27.25
CA PHE A 685 -6.02 21.84 -27.79
C PHE A 685 -6.04 21.22 -29.18
N MET A 686 -7.03 20.38 -29.43
CA MET A 686 -7.21 19.67 -30.70
C MET A 686 -8.52 20.11 -31.37
N PRO A 687 -8.50 20.30 -32.70
CA PRO A 687 -9.71 20.59 -33.45
C PRO A 687 -10.63 19.38 -33.48
N GLY A 688 -11.93 19.65 -33.47
CA GLY A 688 -12.96 18.68 -33.83
C GLY A 688 -13.75 19.12 -35.06
N LEU A 689 -15.02 18.74 -35.11
CA LEU A 689 -15.91 19.04 -36.24
C LEU A 689 -16.40 20.49 -36.19
N TRP A 690 -16.77 20.98 -35.00
CA TRP A 690 -17.42 22.29 -34.85
C TRP A 690 -16.54 23.32 -34.15
N SER A 691 -15.50 22.89 -33.43
CA SER A 691 -14.60 23.78 -32.69
C SER A 691 -13.14 23.48 -32.98
N SER A 692 -12.30 24.52 -33.00
CA SER A 692 -10.84 24.38 -33.08
C SER A 692 -10.19 23.92 -31.77
N ARG A 693 -10.97 23.83 -30.68
CA ARG A 693 -10.53 23.39 -29.34
C ARG A 693 -11.52 22.40 -28.73
N GLU A 694 -12.02 21.48 -29.54
CA GLU A 694 -13.07 20.54 -29.13
C GLU A 694 -12.54 19.46 -28.17
N PHE A 695 -11.26 19.08 -28.30
CA PHE A 695 -10.60 18.12 -27.42
C PHE A 695 -9.32 18.70 -26.83
N ILE A 696 -8.80 18.05 -25.80
CA ILE A 696 -7.42 18.25 -25.33
C ILE A 696 -6.68 16.92 -25.49
N ALA A 697 -5.59 16.91 -26.27
CA ALA A 697 -4.67 15.79 -26.33
C ALA A 697 -3.49 16.04 -25.38
N THR A 698 -3.24 15.12 -24.45
CA THR A 698 -2.16 15.24 -23.47
C THR A 698 -1.36 13.94 -23.36
N GLN A 699 -0.12 14.02 -22.88
CA GLN A 699 0.66 12.84 -22.55
C GLN A 699 0.08 12.12 -21.31
N GLY A 700 0.39 10.82 -21.16
CA GLY A 700 0.17 10.11 -19.90
C GLY A 700 0.99 10.78 -18.79
N PRO A 701 0.37 11.21 -17.66
CA PRO A 701 1.07 11.91 -16.60
C PRO A 701 2.30 11.16 -16.10
N LEU A 702 3.33 11.92 -15.71
CA LEU A 702 4.50 11.44 -14.97
C LEU A 702 4.24 11.62 -13.46
N PRO A 703 4.97 10.94 -12.57
CA PRO A 703 4.84 11.13 -11.12
C PRO A 703 4.81 12.61 -10.69
N GLN A 704 5.74 13.40 -11.23
CA GLN A 704 5.86 14.84 -10.95
C GLN A 704 4.83 15.73 -11.65
N THR A 705 4.06 15.21 -12.60
CA THR A 705 3.04 15.98 -13.35
C THR A 705 1.61 15.53 -13.06
N VAL A 706 1.37 14.62 -12.11
CA VAL A 706 0.01 14.22 -11.71
C VAL A 706 -0.78 15.41 -11.18
N GLY A 707 -0.15 16.27 -10.37
CA GLY A 707 -0.79 17.50 -9.88
C GLY A 707 -1.12 18.50 -10.98
N ASP A 708 -0.20 18.69 -11.94
CA ASP A 708 -0.45 19.53 -13.12
C ASP A 708 -1.56 18.95 -14.00
N PHE A 709 -1.67 17.62 -14.12
CA PHE A 709 -2.75 16.96 -14.84
C PHE A 709 -4.10 17.21 -14.18
N TRP A 710 -4.23 17.07 -12.86
CA TRP A 710 -5.51 17.38 -12.20
C TRP A 710 -5.85 18.88 -12.24
N ARG A 711 -4.85 19.76 -12.23
CA ARG A 711 -5.04 21.19 -12.52
C ARG A 711 -5.58 21.41 -13.94
N LEU A 712 -5.07 20.70 -14.93
CA LEU A 712 -5.62 20.73 -16.30
C LEU A 712 -7.10 20.34 -16.30
N VAL A 713 -7.47 19.23 -15.63
CA VAL A 713 -8.88 18.78 -15.55
C VAL A 713 -9.75 19.85 -14.90
N TRP A 714 -9.31 20.40 -13.77
CA TRP A 714 -10.04 21.44 -13.04
C TRP A 714 -10.18 22.73 -13.84
N GLU A 715 -9.07 23.31 -14.29
CA GLU A 715 -9.06 24.63 -14.93
C GLU A 715 -9.81 24.65 -16.26
N GLN A 716 -9.78 23.53 -16.99
CA GLN A 716 -10.53 23.36 -18.24
C GLN A 716 -11.98 22.92 -18.01
N GLN A 717 -12.40 22.70 -16.75
CA GLN A 717 -13.72 22.19 -16.38
C GLN A 717 -14.08 20.91 -17.15
N SER A 718 -13.10 20.03 -17.34
CA SER A 718 -13.28 18.82 -18.15
C SER A 718 -13.97 17.72 -17.34
N HIS A 719 -15.16 17.32 -17.78
CA HIS A 719 -15.94 16.25 -17.15
C HIS A 719 -15.57 14.86 -17.68
N THR A 720 -14.75 14.77 -18.72
CA THR A 720 -14.49 13.51 -19.42
C THR A 720 -13.00 13.30 -19.64
N LEU A 721 -12.48 12.20 -19.11
CA LEU A 721 -11.13 11.71 -19.37
C LEU A 721 -11.20 10.46 -20.24
N VAL A 722 -10.37 10.37 -21.26
CA VAL A 722 -10.27 9.19 -22.12
C VAL A 722 -8.82 8.70 -22.13
N MET A 723 -8.59 7.56 -21.51
CA MET A 723 -7.29 6.92 -21.36
C MET A 723 -7.20 5.72 -22.31
N LEU A 724 -6.22 5.72 -23.20
CA LEU A 724 -6.05 4.72 -24.28
C LEU A 724 -4.77 3.89 -24.09
N THR A 725 -4.29 3.73 -22.85
CA THR A 725 -3.06 3.00 -22.53
C THR A 725 -3.17 2.42 -21.13
N ASN A 726 -2.63 1.23 -20.92
CA ASN A 726 -2.42 0.72 -19.56
C ASN A 726 -1.25 1.48 -18.91
N CYS A 727 -1.21 1.58 -17.58
CA CYS A 727 -0.12 2.28 -16.89
C CYS A 727 1.26 1.68 -17.23
N VAL A 728 1.32 0.36 -17.35
CA VAL A 728 2.51 -0.40 -17.76
C VAL A 728 2.16 -1.28 -18.95
N GLU A 729 2.97 -1.23 -19.99
CA GLU A 729 2.86 -2.10 -21.16
C GLU A 729 4.26 -2.64 -21.48
N LEU A 730 4.39 -3.96 -21.66
CA LEU A 730 5.66 -4.69 -21.85
C LEU A 730 6.77 -4.26 -20.85
N GLY A 731 6.40 -4.13 -19.57
CA GLY A 731 7.31 -3.76 -18.49
C GLY A 731 7.75 -2.29 -18.48
N ARG A 732 7.24 -1.45 -19.41
CA ARG A 732 7.57 -0.01 -19.48
C ARG A 732 6.40 0.83 -18.98
N VAL A 733 6.69 1.79 -18.10
CA VAL A 733 5.69 2.74 -17.60
C VAL A 733 5.28 3.69 -18.74
N LYS A 734 4.04 3.55 -19.21
CA LYS A 734 3.45 4.38 -20.27
C LYS A 734 2.68 5.57 -19.71
N CYS A 735 2.11 5.43 -18.51
CA CYS A 735 1.31 6.42 -17.81
C CYS A 735 1.39 6.18 -16.30
N GLU A 736 1.49 7.23 -15.50
CA GLU A 736 1.35 7.10 -14.04
C GLU A 736 -0.09 6.73 -13.66
N HIS A 737 -0.26 6.01 -12.55
CA HIS A 737 -1.58 5.75 -11.99
C HIS A 737 -2.07 7.02 -11.27
N TYR A 738 -2.76 7.90 -12.02
CA TYR A 738 -3.07 9.26 -11.57
C TYR A 738 -4.41 9.39 -10.83
N TRP A 739 -5.16 8.31 -10.60
CA TRP A 739 -6.44 8.29 -9.87
C TRP A 739 -6.31 7.47 -8.57
N PRO A 740 -7.26 7.58 -7.62
CA PRO A 740 -7.24 6.78 -6.39
C PRO A 740 -7.37 5.27 -6.64
N LEU A 741 -6.64 4.45 -5.88
CA LEU A 741 -6.71 2.98 -5.95
C LEU A 741 -7.92 2.40 -5.19
N ASP A 742 -8.45 3.16 -4.23
CA ASP A 742 -9.55 2.79 -3.33
C ASP A 742 -10.45 4.01 -3.07
N ASP A 743 -11.29 3.92 -2.04
CA ASP A 743 -12.19 4.99 -1.62
C ASP A 743 -11.46 6.17 -0.95
N GLN A 744 -10.16 6.06 -0.68
CA GLN A 744 -9.38 7.10 -0.03
C GLN A 744 -9.06 8.23 -1.01
N PRO A 745 -9.45 9.49 -0.70
CA PRO A 745 -9.20 10.59 -1.60
C PRO A 745 -7.70 10.89 -1.80
N CYS A 746 -7.25 10.99 -3.05
CA CYS A 746 -5.91 11.46 -3.38
C CYS A 746 -5.89 13.00 -3.43
N THR A 747 -4.92 13.64 -2.77
CA THR A 747 -4.81 15.10 -2.72
C THR A 747 -3.61 15.59 -3.51
N HIS A 748 -3.84 16.53 -4.43
CA HIS A 748 -2.84 17.16 -5.27
C HIS A 748 -2.97 18.69 -5.16
N GLY A 749 -2.18 19.30 -4.27
CA GLY A 749 -2.30 20.72 -3.95
C GLY A 749 -3.66 21.04 -3.34
N HIS A 750 -4.46 21.89 -4.00
CA HIS A 750 -5.82 22.25 -3.55
C HIS A 750 -6.92 21.38 -4.16
N LEU A 751 -6.56 20.35 -4.92
CA LEU A 751 -7.50 19.44 -5.56
C LEU A 751 -7.50 18.10 -4.84
N GLN A 752 -8.68 17.62 -4.48
CA GLN A 752 -8.91 16.31 -3.90
C GLN A 752 -9.72 15.48 -4.88
N VAL A 753 -9.19 14.31 -5.25
CA VAL A 753 -9.80 13.36 -6.20
C VAL A 753 -10.32 12.18 -5.41
N THR A 754 -11.59 11.84 -5.57
CA THR A 754 -12.21 10.68 -4.93
C THR A 754 -12.79 9.76 -5.99
N LEU A 755 -12.62 8.45 -5.84
CA LEU A 755 -13.29 7.44 -6.65
C LEU A 755 -14.69 7.20 -6.09
N GLU A 756 -15.74 7.47 -6.87
CA GLU A 756 -17.15 7.27 -6.47
C GLU A 756 -17.72 5.96 -7.03
N GLY A 757 -17.18 5.45 -8.14
CA GLY A 757 -17.60 4.17 -8.69
C GLY A 757 -16.69 3.68 -9.81
N GLU A 758 -16.60 2.36 -9.97
CA GLU A 758 -15.84 1.71 -11.05
C GLU A 758 -16.71 0.62 -11.70
N LYS A 759 -16.73 0.61 -13.03
CA LYS A 759 -17.36 -0.43 -13.83
C LYS A 759 -16.34 -1.00 -14.80
N VAL A 760 -15.93 -2.25 -14.57
CA VAL A 760 -15.00 -2.99 -15.42
C VAL A 760 -15.79 -3.75 -16.50
N MET A 761 -15.39 -3.60 -17.76
CA MET A 761 -15.89 -4.38 -18.90
C MET A 761 -14.72 -5.11 -19.55
N GLU A 762 -15.01 -5.97 -20.52
CA GLU A 762 -14.00 -6.81 -21.19
C GLU A 762 -12.83 -6.00 -21.80
N ASN A 763 -13.13 -4.90 -22.48
CA ASN A 763 -12.13 -4.14 -23.25
C ASN A 763 -11.82 -2.75 -22.68
N TRP A 764 -12.60 -2.27 -21.71
CA TRP A 764 -12.41 -0.96 -21.07
C TRP A 764 -12.98 -0.94 -19.65
N THR A 765 -12.60 0.08 -18.87
CA THR A 765 -13.13 0.37 -17.54
C THR A 765 -13.67 1.80 -17.53
N ILE A 766 -14.80 2.03 -16.88
CA ILE A 766 -15.37 3.36 -16.65
C ILE A 766 -15.29 3.67 -15.16
N ARG A 767 -14.73 4.83 -14.81
CA ARG A 767 -14.65 5.32 -13.43
C ARG A 767 -15.39 6.63 -13.28
N ASP A 768 -16.21 6.71 -12.25
CA ASP A 768 -16.82 7.95 -11.79
C ASP A 768 -15.96 8.53 -10.67
N LEU A 769 -15.43 9.72 -10.91
CA LEU A 769 -14.51 10.43 -10.03
C LEU A 769 -15.13 11.77 -9.62
N LYS A 770 -14.82 12.20 -8.40
CA LYS A 770 -15.19 13.52 -7.89
C LYS A 770 -13.95 14.33 -7.59
N LEU A 771 -13.81 15.45 -8.29
CA LEU A 771 -12.73 16.40 -8.11
C LEU A 771 -13.23 17.58 -7.28
N ARG A 772 -12.72 17.75 -6.06
CA ARG A 772 -13.08 18.84 -5.14
C ARG A 772 -11.94 19.82 -5.02
N HIS A 773 -12.21 21.11 -5.24
CA HIS A 773 -11.27 22.16 -4.92
C HIS A 773 -11.48 22.61 -3.47
N THR A 774 -10.47 22.41 -2.62
CA THR A 774 -10.59 22.59 -1.16
C THR A 774 -10.82 24.05 -0.76
N GLN A 775 -10.19 25.01 -1.45
CA GLN A 775 -10.38 26.45 -1.18
C GLN A 775 -11.69 27.00 -1.77
N GLU A 776 -11.96 26.77 -3.06
CA GLU A 776 -13.19 27.24 -3.73
C GLU A 776 -14.46 26.53 -3.24
N LYS A 777 -14.32 25.39 -2.54
CA LYS A 777 -15.41 24.51 -2.09
C LYS A 777 -16.36 24.07 -3.21
N LYS A 778 -15.87 24.06 -4.45
CA LYS A 778 -16.58 23.56 -5.62
C LYS A 778 -16.17 22.13 -5.93
N THR A 779 -17.07 21.38 -6.56
CA THR A 779 -16.85 20.01 -7.00
C THR A 779 -17.15 19.87 -8.47
N LEU A 780 -16.36 19.05 -9.15
CA LEU A 780 -16.50 18.68 -10.55
C LEU A 780 -16.61 17.15 -10.64
N SER A 781 -17.72 16.64 -11.17
CA SER A 781 -17.87 15.22 -11.46
C SER A 781 -17.17 14.89 -12.77
N VAL A 782 -16.24 13.93 -12.72
CA VAL A 782 -15.37 13.56 -13.83
C VAL A 782 -15.53 12.07 -14.11
N ARG A 783 -15.84 11.71 -15.36
CA ARG A 783 -15.89 10.30 -15.79
C ARG A 783 -14.65 9.96 -16.61
N GLN A 784 -13.91 8.93 -16.17
CA GLN A 784 -12.78 8.39 -16.90
C GLN A 784 -13.20 7.14 -17.69
N PHE A 785 -12.92 7.14 -18.99
CA PHE A 785 -13.06 6.02 -19.89
C PHE A 785 -11.67 5.45 -20.18
N HIS A 786 -11.35 4.28 -19.66
CA HIS A 786 -10.04 3.65 -19.78
C HIS A 786 -10.12 2.42 -20.72
N TYR A 787 -9.72 2.59 -21.97
CA TYR A 787 -9.65 1.50 -22.95
C TYR A 787 -8.35 0.71 -22.81
N MET A 788 -8.46 -0.56 -22.42
CA MET A 788 -7.33 -1.42 -22.00
C MET A 788 -6.90 -2.41 -23.09
N ALA A 789 -7.74 -2.64 -24.10
CA ALA A 789 -7.54 -3.64 -25.16
C ALA A 789 -6.69 -3.13 -26.35
N TRP A 790 -6.07 -1.94 -26.26
CA TRP A 790 -5.16 -1.48 -27.30
C TRP A 790 -3.77 -2.09 -27.10
N PRO A 791 -3.23 -2.87 -28.04
CA PRO A 791 -1.94 -3.54 -27.87
C PRO A 791 -0.76 -2.56 -27.81
N ASP A 792 0.31 -2.93 -27.11
CA ASP A 792 1.54 -2.11 -26.99
C ASP A 792 2.18 -1.86 -28.38
N HIS A 793 2.27 -2.91 -29.20
CA HIS A 793 2.70 -2.83 -30.60
C HIS A 793 1.50 -2.94 -31.55
N GLY A 794 1.38 -1.97 -32.46
CA GLY A 794 0.39 -1.99 -33.53
C GLY A 794 -0.98 -1.41 -33.16
N VAL A 795 -2.03 -2.08 -33.63
CA VAL A 795 -3.43 -1.67 -33.56
C VAL A 795 -4.29 -2.87 -33.15
N PRO A 796 -5.49 -2.67 -32.57
CA PRO A 796 -6.40 -3.76 -32.29
C PRO A 796 -6.65 -4.65 -33.53
N HIS A 797 -6.68 -5.98 -33.35
CA HIS A 797 -6.87 -6.93 -34.46
C HIS A 797 -8.22 -6.79 -35.17
N SER A 798 -9.21 -6.19 -34.51
CA SER A 798 -10.53 -5.90 -35.08
C SER A 798 -10.96 -4.47 -34.73
N PRO A 799 -11.63 -3.75 -35.65
CA PRO A 799 -12.25 -2.47 -35.35
C PRO A 799 -13.43 -2.53 -34.36
N ASP A 800 -14.06 -3.70 -34.22
CA ASP A 800 -15.34 -3.83 -33.51
C ASP A 800 -15.27 -3.42 -32.01
N PRO A 801 -14.27 -3.82 -31.20
CA PRO A 801 -14.16 -3.39 -29.81
C PRO A 801 -13.97 -1.87 -29.65
N LEU A 802 -13.17 -1.24 -30.53
CA LEU A 802 -12.96 0.20 -30.49
C LEU A 802 -14.23 0.97 -30.92
N LEU A 803 -14.95 0.47 -31.93
CA LEU A 803 -16.23 1.05 -32.33
C LEU A 803 -17.30 0.90 -31.23
N ALA A 804 -17.32 -0.22 -30.51
CA ALA A 804 -18.20 -0.42 -29.36
C ALA A 804 -17.87 0.56 -28.23
N PHE A 805 -16.58 0.72 -27.90
CA PHE A 805 -16.11 1.72 -26.95
C PHE A 805 -16.48 3.14 -27.37
N TRP A 806 -16.24 3.50 -28.64
CA TRP A 806 -16.58 4.81 -29.19
C TRP A 806 -18.08 5.10 -29.07
N LYS A 807 -18.97 4.13 -29.35
CA LYS A 807 -20.43 4.31 -29.19
C LYS A 807 -20.80 4.67 -27.74
N VAL A 808 -20.19 4.00 -26.76
CA VAL A 808 -20.42 4.29 -25.32
C VAL A 808 -19.90 5.68 -24.95
N LEU A 809 -18.68 6.02 -25.40
CA LEU A 809 -18.10 7.34 -25.17
C LEU A 809 -18.93 8.46 -25.82
N ARG A 810 -19.35 8.28 -27.07
CA ARG A 810 -20.14 9.25 -27.82
C ARG A 810 -21.49 9.49 -27.16
N GLN A 811 -22.18 8.42 -26.77
CA GLN A 811 -23.43 8.50 -26.02
C GLN A 811 -23.27 9.32 -24.73
N TRP A 812 -22.16 9.17 -24.00
CA TRP A 812 -21.88 9.99 -22.82
C TRP A 812 -21.63 11.46 -23.16
N LEU A 813 -20.82 11.73 -24.18
CA LEU A 813 -20.50 13.10 -24.62
C LEU A 813 -21.75 13.85 -25.10
N ASP A 814 -22.65 13.17 -25.82
CA ASP A 814 -23.92 13.76 -26.28
C ASP A 814 -24.86 14.09 -25.13
N ASN A 815 -24.83 13.28 -24.06
CA ASN A 815 -25.61 13.51 -22.85
C ASN A 815 -24.98 14.53 -21.88
N THR A 816 -23.76 15.02 -22.17
CA THR A 816 -23.02 15.96 -21.31
C THR A 816 -22.58 17.23 -22.06
N PRO A 817 -23.51 18.01 -22.68
CA PRO A 817 -23.16 19.12 -23.58
C PRO A 817 -22.65 20.40 -22.88
N GLY A 818 -22.56 20.42 -21.54
CA GLY A 818 -22.22 21.61 -20.75
C GLY A 818 -20.82 21.62 -20.11
N GLY A 819 -19.99 20.61 -20.41
CA GLY A 819 -18.64 20.49 -19.85
C GLY A 819 -17.55 21.12 -20.71
N GLY A 820 -16.38 21.33 -20.11
CA GLY A 820 -15.16 21.65 -20.85
C GLY A 820 -14.70 20.50 -21.78
N PRO A 821 -13.68 20.75 -22.62
CA PRO A 821 -13.27 19.80 -23.65
C PRO A 821 -12.84 18.45 -23.05
N PRO A 822 -13.27 17.30 -23.60
CA PRO A 822 -12.78 15.99 -23.20
C PRO A 822 -11.25 15.90 -23.35
N ILE A 823 -10.60 15.39 -22.30
CA ILE A 823 -9.15 15.20 -22.29
C ILE A 823 -8.86 13.75 -22.70
N VAL A 824 -8.15 13.58 -23.82
CA VAL A 824 -7.79 12.28 -24.38
C VAL A 824 -6.29 12.09 -24.26
N HIS A 825 -5.85 10.96 -23.71
CA HIS A 825 -4.44 10.65 -23.59
C HIS A 825 -4.14 9.16 -23.80
N CYS A 826 -2.88 8.89 -24.10
CA CYS A 826 -2.29 7.55 -24.10
C CYS A 826 -0.94 7.67 -23.38
N SER A 827 0.15 7.15 -23.95
CA SER A 827 1.49 7.41 -23.42
C SER A 827 2.01 8.77 -23.84
N ALA A 828 2.24 8.99 -25.14
CA ALA A 828 2.75 10.24 -25.68
C ALA A 828 1.65 11.30 -25.96
N GLY A 829 0.38 10.87 -25.97
CA GLY A 829 -0.74 11.74 -26.32
C GLY A 829 -0.82 12.06 -27.80
N VAL A 830 -0.37 11.16 -28.69
CA VAL A 830 -0.32 11.41 -30.14
C VAL A 830 -0.85 10.25 -30.99
N GLY A 831 -0.36 9.02 -30.78
CA GLY A 831 -0.71 7.85 -31.59
C GLY A 831 -2.17 7.42 -31.41
N ARG A 832 -2.44 6.61 -30.38
CA ARG A 832 -3.79 6.12 -30.05
C ARG A 832 -4.78 7.26 -29.81
N THR A 833 -4.32 8.31 -29.10
CA THR A 833 -5.06 9.56 -28.88
C THR A 833 -5.52 10.19 -30.19
N GLY A 834 -4.62 10.34 -31.17
CA GLY A 834 -4.97 10.91 -32.47
C GLY A 834 -5.90 10.01 -33.27
N THR A 835 -5.70 8.69 -33.21
CA THR A 835 -6.59 7.75 -33.89
C THR A 835 -8.02 7.82 -33.36
N LEU A 836 -8.23 7.89 -32.04
CA LEU A 836 -9.57 8.01 -31.47
C LEU A 836 -10.21 9.37 -31.79
N ILE A 837 -9.48 10.48 -31.66
CA ILE A 837 -10.01 11.82 -31.99
C ILE A 837 -10.39 11.89 -33.48
N ALA A 838 -9.54 11.36 -34.37
CA ALA A 838 -9.85 11.25 -35.79
C ALA A 838 -11.09 10.40 -36.04
N LEU A 839 -11.18 9.23 -35.40
CA LEU A 839 -12.32 8.33 -35.57
C LEU A 839 -13.63 9.01 -35.16
N ASP A 840 -13.65 9.67 -34.00
CA ASP A 840 -14.85 10.35 -33.50
C ASP A 840 -15.30 11.48 -34.44
N VAL A 841 -14.37 12.32 -34.89
CA VAL A 841 -14.69 13.46 -35.76
C VAL A 841 -15.11 12.98 -37.14
N LEU A 842 -14.40 12.01 -37.72
CA LEU A 842 -14.70 11.49 -39.06
C LEU A 842 -16.01 10.69 -39.09
N LEU A 843 -16.36 9.96 -38.04
CA LEU A 843 -17.66 9.29 -37.97
C LEU A 843 -18.82 10.30 -37.89
N ARG A 844 -18.67 11.38 -37.11
CA ARG A 844 -19.66 12.47 -37.09
C ARG A 844 -19.72 13.22 -38.42
N GLN A 845 -18.58 13.46 -39.06
CA GLN A 845 -18.53 14.07 -40.40
C GLN A 845 -19.27 13.19 -41.41
N LEU A 846 -19.05 11.87 -41.36
CA LEU A 846 -19.74 10.91 -42.22
C LEU A 846 -21.26 10.94 -42.01
N GLU A 847 -21.71 11.01 -40.76
CA GLU A 847 -23.13 11.07 -40.39
C GLU A 847 -23.79 12.40 -40.81
N CYS A 848 -23.10 13.53 -40.67
CA CYS A 848 -23.64 14.86 -40.97
C CYS A 848 -23.54 15.25 -42.45
N GLU A 849 -22.42 14.93 -43.10
CA GLU A 849 -22.06 15.45 -44.43
C GLU A 849 -22.04 14.36 -45.52
N GLY A 850 -22.07 13.07 -45.14
CA GLY A 850 -22.00 11.95 -46.08
C GLY A 850 -20.64 11.80 -46.78
N LEU A 851 -19.61 12.45 -46.25
CA LEU A 851 -18.25 12.47 -46.77
C LEU A 851 -17.23 12.44 -45.63
N VAL A 852 -16.04 11.91 -45.89
CA VAL A 852 -14.95 11.79 -44.90
C VAL A 852 -13.61 12.13 -45.51
N GLY A 853 -12.78 12.86 -44.75
CA GLY A 853 -11.43 13.20 -45.15
C GLY A 853 -10.38 12.76 -44.13
N PRO A 854 -9.99 11.47 -44.06
CA PRO A 854 -8.98 11.01 -43.10
C PRO A 854 -7.63 11.72 -43.25
N TYR A 855 -7.12 11.85 -44.47
CA TYR A 855 -5.86 12.58 -44.74
C TYR A 855 -5.94 14.05 -44.30
N SER A 856 -6.97 14.77 -44.75
CA SER A 856 -7.16 16.20 -44.49
C SER A 856 -7.33 16.48 -42.99
N PHE A 857 -8.07 15.62 -42.29
CA PHE A 857 -8.28 15.77 -40.86
C PHE A 857 -7.04 15.42 -40.03
N VAL A 858 -6.33 14.33 -40.35
CA VAL A 858 -5.08 13.98 -39.65
C VAL A 858 -4.02 15.07 -39.86
N LYS A 859 -3.93 15.62 -41.08
CA LYS A 859 -3.09 16.81 -41.35
C LYS A 859 -3.47 17.98 -40.44
N LYS A 860 -4.76 18.34 -40.37
CA LYS A 860 -5.27 19.42 -39.50
C LYS A 860 -4.93 19.18 -38.02
N MET A 861 -5.01 17.93 -37.54
CA MET A 861 -4.58 17.60 -36.17
C MET A 861 -3.06 17.78 -35.99
N ARG A 862 -2.24 17.39 -36.98
CA ARG A 862 -0.78 17.55 -36.94
C ARG A 862 -0.33 19.01 -36.94
N GLU A 863 -1.17 19.93 -37.41
CA GLU A 863 -0.95 21.37 -37.25
C GLU A 863 -1.12 21.82 -35.79
N SER A 864 -1.94 21.15 -34.97
CA SER A 864 -2.15 21.48 -33.55
C SER A 864 -1.26 20.70 -32.59
N ARG A 865 -0.88 19.47 -32.90
CA ARG A 865 0.05 18.67 -32.08
C ARG A 865 0.87 17.75 -32.97
N PRO A 866 2.21 17.63 -32.79
CA PRO A 866 3.02 16.81 -33.67
C PRO A 866 2.63 15.34 -33.59
N LEU A 867 2.87 14.60 -34.68
CA LEU A 867 2.77 13.13 -34.74
C LEU A 867 1.39 12.53 -34.43
N MET A 868 0.31 13.31 -34.45
CA MET A 868 -1.06 12.77 -34.32
C MET A 868 -1.29 11.69 -35.37
N VAL A 869 -1.80 10.54 -34.93
CA VAL A 869 -1.77 9.27 -35.69
C VAL A 869 -0.32 8.92 -36.08
N GLN A 870 0.38 8.27 -35.15
CA GLN A 870 1.83 8.21 -35.11
C GLN A 870 2.46 7.15 -36.02
N THR A 871 1.68 6.15 -36.43
CA THR A 871 2.16 5.07 -37.31
C THR A 871 1.23 4.90 -38.50
N GLU A 872 1.76 4.36 -39.60
CA GLU A 872 0.98 3.99 -40.77
C GLU A 872 -0.11 2.96 -40.40
N ALA A 873 0.21 1.97 -39.57
CA ALA A 873 -0.76 0.99 -39.09
C ALA A 873 -1.97 1.63 -38.39
N GLN A 874 -1.76 2.68 -37.59
CA GLN A 874 -2.85 3.46 -36.97
C GLN A 874 -3.68 4.23 -38.00
N TYR A 875 -3.05 4.74 -39.05
CA TYR A 875 -3.74 5.43 -40.15
C TYR A 875 -4.58 4.45 -40.98
N VAL A 876 -4.05 3.27 -41.31
CA VAL A 876 -4.80 2.19 -41.96
C VAL A 876 -5.95 1.71 -41.07
N PHE A 877 -5.70 1.51 -39.78
CA PHE A 877 -6.73 1.07 -38.83
C PHE A 877 -7.88 2.09 -38.68
N LEU A 878 -7.60 3.39 -38.75
CA LEU A 878 -8.62 4.43 -38.81
C LEU A 878 -9.57 4.21 -40.02
N HIS A 879 -9.03 3.89 -41.20
CA HIS A 879 -9.81 3.60 -42.39
C HIS A 879 -10.62 2.31 -42.23
N GLN A 880 -10.04 1.28 -41.63
CA GLN A 880 -10.74 0.03 -41.33
C GLN A 880 -11.92 0.26 -40.38
N CYS A 881 -11.77 1.13 -39.37
CA CYS A 881 -12.86 1.50 -38.47
C CYS A 881 -13.99 2.23 -39.21
N LEU A 882 -13.67 3.21 -40.06
CA LEU A 882 -14.65 3.94 -40.87
C LEU A 882 -15.41 3.01 -41.82
N LEU A 883 -14.68 2.14 -42.52
CA LEU A 883 -15.25 1.15 -43.43
C LEU A 883 -16.16 0.16 -42.69
N ARG A 884 -15.70 -0.32 -41.52
CA ARG A 884 -16.48 -1.24 -40.69
C ARG A 884 -17.77 -0.59 -40.18
N SER A 885 -17.74 0.68 -39.80
CA SER A 885 -18.93 1.44 -39.40
C SER A 885 -19.96 1.53 -40.53
N LEU A 886 -19.52 1.86 -41.76
CA LEU A 886 -20.36 1.88 -42.97
C LEU A 886 -21.00 0.52 -43.27
N GLN A 887 -20.26 -0.58 -43.07
CA GLN A 887 -20.79 -1.93 -43.26
C GLN A 887 -21.83 -2.31 -42.20
N GLN A 888 -21.68 -1.83 -40.96
CA GLN A 888 -22.65 -2.06 -39.89
C GLN A 888 -23.95 -1.28 -40.12
N SER A 889 -23.89 -0.05 -40.65
CA SER A 889 -25.06 0.77 -40.94
C SER A 889 -25.85 0.32 -42.17
N ALA A 890 -25.22 -0.38 -43.12
CA ALA A 890 -25.87 -0.90 -44.33
C ALA A 890 -26.66 -2.21 -44.15
N ARG A 891 -26.56 -2.89 -42.99
CA ARG A 891 -27.33 -4.13 -42.70
C ARG A 891 -28.66 -3.80 -42.02
N PRO A 892 -29.82 -4.27 -42.52
CA PRO A 892 -31.08 -4.13 -41.79
C PRO A 892 -31.01 -4.92 -40.48
N PRO A 893 -31.66 -4.45 -39.39
CA PRO A 893 -31.58 -5.11 -38.08
C PRO A 893 -32.13 -6.54 -38.17
N ALA A 894 -31.26 -7.51 -37.89
CA ALA A 894 -31.66 -8.90 -37.70
C ALA A 894 -32.63 -8.98 -36.52
N LYS A 895 -33.75 -9.70 -36.71
CA LYS A 895 -34.76 -9.96 -35.67
C LYS A 895 -34.07 -10.45 -34.39
N LYS A 896 -34.25 -9.71 -33.30
CA LYS A 896 -33.87 -10.12 -31.94
C LYS A 896 -34.61 -11.42 -31.59
N HIS A 897 -33.87 -12.52 -31.49
CA HIS A 897 -34.29 -13.63 -30.63
C HIS A 897 -34.01 -13.21 -29.18
N SER A 898 -35.05 -13.18 -28.35
CA SER A 898 -34.89 -12.99 -26.91
C SER A 898 -34.22 -14.23 -26.33
N ALA A 899 -33.08 -14.04 -25.69
CA ALA A 899 -32.58 -14.95 -24.66
C ALA A 899 -32.32 -14.10 -23.42
N ILE A 900 -33.17 -14.37 -22.44
CA ILE A 900 -33.21 -13.81 -21.10
C ILE A 900 -31.92 -14.22 -20.38
N TYR A 901 -31.24 -13.28 -19.72
CA TYR A 901 -30.36 -13.61 -18.60
C TYR A 901 -30.97 -12.96 -17.36
N GLU A 902 -31.48 -13.83 -16.49
CA GLU A 902 -32.06 -13.53 -15.19
C GLU A 902 -31.01 -12.97 -14.23
N ASN A 903 -31.42 -11.94 -13.48
CA ASN A 903 -30.81 -11.58 -12.21
C ASN A 903 -31.05 -12.71 -11.21
N LEU A 904 -30.01 -13.24 -10.59
CA LEU A 904 -30.12 -14.01 -9.35
C LEU A 904 -29.15 -13.43 -8.31
N LEU A 905 -29.69 -12.48 -7.56
CA LEU A 905 -29.33 -12.25 -6.16
C LEU A 905 -29.90 -13.44 -5.36
N PHE A 906 -29.07 -14.08 -4.55
CA PHE A 906 -29.54 -14.91 -3.44
C PHE A 906 -28.87 -14.40 -2.16
N GLU A 907 -29.64 -13.62 -1.39
CA GLU A 907 -29.56 -13.64 0.06
C GLU A 907 -30.19 -14.95 0.54
N ASN A 908 -29.50 -15.59 1.48
CA ASN A 908 -29.89 -16.84 2.07
C ASN A 908 -30.45 -16.52 3.45
N ASP A 909 -31.75 -16.77 3.67
CA ASP A 909 -32.27 -16.90 5.03
C ASP A 909 -33.33 -18.01 5.13
N SER A 910 -32.91 -19.05 5.85
CA SER A 910 -33.64 -19.91 6.79
C SER A 910 -34.98 -20.60 6.43
N ALA A 911 -34.94 -21.93 6.44
CA ALA A 911 -35.99 -22.87 6.88
C ALA A 911 -35.33 -24.25 7.10
N LEU A 912 -35.65 -25.13 8.05
CA LEU A 912 -36.57 -25.21 9.18
C LEU A 912 -36.17 -26.49 9.97
N ASP A 913 -36.46 -26.49 11.27
CA ASP A 913 -36.50 -27.61 12.23
C ASP A 913 -36.43 -29.06 11.69
N VAL A 914 -35.40 -29.82 12.13
CA VAL A 914 -35.45 -31.04 12.99
C VAL A 914 -34.09 -31.25 13.64
#